data_AF-W1MXC7-F1
#
_entry.id   AF-W1MXC7-F1
#
_cell.length_a   1.000
_cell.length_b   1.000
_cell.length_c   1.000
_cell.angle_alpha   90.00
_cell.angle_beta   90.00
_cell.angle_gamma   90.00
#
_symmetry.space_group_name_H-M   'P 1'
#
loop_
_entity.id
_entity.type
_entity.pdbx_description
1 polymer ?
#
loop_
_entity_poly.entity_id
_entity_poly.type
_entity_poly.pdbx_seq_one_letter_code
_entity_poly.pdbx_strand_id
1 'polypeptide(L)'
;MYRPVALQFLYVEHIRSTSAEGGVLPQSLKVHVPGKLYLMGEYAVVEGYPAIVMPVDRYVTVSIHARPSVTEDSLLIGSTLFPQEEREILFTHLDSNLVNPEDPLKQILVSALLTLRYASECGVPLRSCSLVIDSQLDDATTGRKFGLGSSGASMVAVVRALLDFFLVPEPTNVSRETLVYKLACFALTVVGDNGSGGDIAACAWGRPLYYIRPQREWLLNRVRDLTREERLADTEQLAHNERLNQVNQLDSLCQVKSLRSCETKISLSALVAADWPGLVIDPCQISPDISFIIGWTGSPASSDKLVSAMAEYKAQNPKDFKSYCRRTEEIVNTFRQICSTHAQAACSLISQAEQAMEDLSCKVSAPIETPKLHRLVEIAASCGFVGKISGAGGGDCGFAAGTNGSAYKITRLKALWQEEGIIPVDFNFLLNSESHEGEAGENRTESIPSALSKPNSSLIDDRNLIASRKEDHVRLARAQQARAQQRNLGEEYQGRVYDELDSCEFIHTSLPEISIDQVDISTDLAGIRQNKPFFINAMTGGTELTNEINMKLAQVAGRTGTLMALGSMSILVKKPQVRDLYRRLKQENPQVSFIANLGAEHSPESALAVVEAVDAQALQIHINPAQEIVMPEGSRDFRGWVDNITNIAIAMRERSIPVIAKEVGFGMSRQTAQILKEAGITYIDVAGKGGTNFITIENARLREKQGRSSGQTEPRLGISDFSYLKSWGISTLRSLIEVRGVEGIVPIASGGVRNPLDAIKYLALGARTIGLSGIFLDSVMTRGIEGTVDLVETWQDHIQRIFTLLGVRTIQELQEKSRMVFPASLIEYCRQRGLTLPDSSN
;
A
#
# COMPACT_ATOMS: atom_id res chain seq x y z
N MET A 1 -4.91 -15.41 30.84
CA MET A 1 -5.98 -14.40 30.80
C MET A 1 -5.75 -13.60 29.52
N TYR A 2 -6.71 -13.55 28.60
CA TYR A 2 -6.48 -13.04 27.25
C TYR A 2 -6.43 -11.50 27.23
N ARG A 3 -5.38 -10.92 26.62
CA ARG A 3 -5.40 -9.51 26.18
C ARG A 3 -6.08 -9.45 24.80
N PRO A 4 -6.94 -8.45 24.52
CA PRO A 4 -7.42 -8.20 23.16
C PRO A 4 -6.25 -7.80 22.25
N VAL A 5 -6.28 -8.26 20.99
CA VAL A 5 -5.39 -7.74 19.94
C VAL A 5 -5.98 -6.42 19.46
N ALA A 6 -5.40 -5.31 19.88
CA ALA A 6 -5.88 -3.97 19.55
C ALA A 6 -5.14 -3.37 18.34
N LEU A 7 -5.88 -2.66 17.50
CA LEU A 7 -5.40 -1.72 16.46
C LEU A 7 -4.48 -2.31 15.37
N GLN A 8 -5.13 -2.84 14.33
CA GLN A 8 -4.56 -3.25 13.04
C GLN A 8 -3.88 -2.11 12.22
N PHE A 9 -3.86 -0.88 12.75
CA PHE A 9 -3.28 0.33 12.12
C PHE A 9 -2.14 0.97 12.92
N LEU A 10 -1.80 0.48 14.12
CA LEU A 10 -0.60 0.88 14.88
C LEU A 10 0.36 -0.31 14.92
N TYR A 11 1.09 -0.50 13.83
CA TYR A 11 1.98 -1.66 13.68
C TYR A 11 3.25 -1.50 14.51
N VAL A 12 3.54 -2.53 15.32
CA VAL A 12 4.72 -2.63 16.18
C VAL A 12 5.48 -3.91 15.81
N GLU A 13 6.60 -3.75 15.11
CA GLU A 13 7.39 -4.86 14.56
C GLU A 13 8.44 -5.32 15.58
N HIS A 14 8.26 -6.52 16.14
CA HIS A 14 9.18 -7.13 17.13
C HIS A 14 10.12 -8.14 16.48
N ILE A 15 11.40 -7.78 16.30
CA ILE A 15 12.44 -8.78 15.96
C ILE A 15 12.92 -9.46 17.25
N ARG A 16 12.36 -10.64 17.54
CA ARG A 16 12.80 -11.51 18.64
C ARG A 16 13.67 -12.66 18.12
N SER A 17 14.85 -12.83 18.69
CA SER A 17 15.59 -14.10 18.62
C SER A 17 14.91 -15.16 19.52
N THR A 18 15.12 -16.44 19.22
CA THR A 18 14.40 -17.55 19.85
C THR A 18 14.97 -17.95 21.20
N SER A 19 14.35 -17.52 22.31
CA SER A 19 14.27 -18.33 23.54
C SER A 19 13.26 -17.78 24.57
N ALA A 20 12.57 -18.71 25.22
CA ALA A 20 12.00 -18.70 26.59
C ALA A 20 11.11 -17.53 27.09
N GLU A 21 10.40 -17.84 28.18
CA GLU A 21 9.56 -16.91 28.93
C GLU A 21 10.41 -16.00 29.83
N GLY A 22 10.06 -14.70 29.90
CA GLY A 22 10.58 -13.77 30.92
C GLY A 22 11.34 -12.55 30.38
N GLY A 23 10.68 -11.38 30.37
CA GLY A 23 11.31 -10.06 30.53
C GLY A 23 12.32 -9.53 29.49
N VAL A 24 12.72 -10.28 28.48
CA VAL A 24 13.79 -9.85 27.55
C VAL A 24 13.36 -8.62 26.71
N LEU A 25 14.03 -7.49 26.95
CA LEU A 25 13.88 -6.25 26.18
C LEU A 25 14.32 -6.45 24.71
N PRO A 26 13.50 -6.05 23.70
CA PRO A 26 13.71 -6.37 22.29
C PRO A 26 15.04 -5.84 21.72
N GLN A 27 15.67 -6.55 20.78
CA GLN A 27 16.92 -6.08 20.15
C GLN A 27 16.68 -4.90 19.20
N SER A 28 15.55 -4.93 18.48
CA SER A 28 15.02 -3.77 17.77
C SER A 28 13.49 -3.77 17.81
N LEU A 29 12.94 -2.57 17.64
CA LEU A 29 11.51 -2.30 17.56
C LEU A 29 11.25 -1.27 16.46
N LYS A 30 10.17 -1.43 15.71
CA LYS A 30 9.70 -0.43 14.75
C LYS A 30 8.25 -0.09 15.03
N VAL A 31 7.93 1.20 15.06
CA VAL A 31 6.59 1.73 15.36
C VAL A 31 6.14 2.66 14.25
N HIS A 32 4.91 2.49 13.80
CA HIS A 32 4.26 3.35 12.80
C HIS A 32 3.10 4.12 13.42
N VAL A 33 3.05 5.44 13.17
CA VAL A 33 2.03 6.36 13.70
C VAL A 33 1.45 7.19 12.56
N PRO A 34 0.12 7.21 12.36
CA PRO A 34 -0.51 7.95 11.27
C PRO A 34 -0.44 9.46 11.48
N GLY A 35 -0.45 10.23 10.40
CA GLY A 35 -0.79 11.65 10.39
C GLY A 35 -2.30 11.86 10.52
N LYS A 36 -2.76 13.12 10.50
CA LYS A 36 -4.19 13.47 10.69
C LYS A 36 -4.63 14.76 10.00
N LEU A 37 -5.93 14.85 9.71
CA LEU A 37 -6.64 16.09 9.39
C LEU A 37 -7.72 16.38 10.45
N TYR A 38 -8.19 17.62 10.50
CA TYR A 38 -9.44 17.94 11.19
C TYR A 38 -10.60 17.79 10.21
N LEU A 39 -11.71 17.23 10.69
CA LEU A 39 -12.97 17.22 9.94
C LEU A 39 -13.82 18.46 10.28
N MET A 40 -13.78 18.90 11.54
CA MET A 40 -14.51 20.06 12.06
C MET A 40 -14.09 20.37 13.51
N GLY A 41 -14.18 21.63 13.94
CA GLY A 41 -13.90 22.08 15.31
C GLY A 41 -12.57 22.81 15.52
N GLU A 42 -11.88 23.16 14.45
CA GLU A 42 -10.46 23.53 14.36
C GLU A 42 -10.01 24.61 15.33
N TYR A 43 -10.69 25.76 15.34
CA TYR A 43 -10.40 26.86 16.27
C TYR A 43 -11.20 26.73 17.58
N ALA A 44 -12.39 26.14 17.54
CA ALA A 44 -13.25 25.98 18.71
C ALA A 44 -12.61 25.07 19.78
N VAL A 45 -11.89 24.02 19.36
CA VAL A 45 -11.20 23.11 20.28
C VAL A 45 -10.01 23.73 21.01
N VAL A 46 -9.45 24.83 20.49
CA VAL A 46 -8.46 25.63 21.22
C VAL A 46 -9.10 26.34 22.44
N GLU A 47 -10.42 26.54 22.45
CA GLU A 47 -11.16 27.06 23.61
C GLU A 47 -11.78 25.97 24.51
N GLY A 48 -11.61 24.68 24.17
CA GLY A 48 -12.20 23.57 24.92
C GLY A 48 -13.63 23.18 24.51
N TYR A 49 -14.08 23.60 23.32
CA TYR A 49 -15.25 23.02 22.66
C TYR A 49 -14.85 21.73 21.91
N PRO A 50 -15.81 20.88 21.46
CA PRO A 50 -15.45 19.64 20.77
C PRO A 50 -15.02 19.83 19.31
N ALA A 51 -14.25 18.85 18.82
CA ALA A 51 -13.88 18.68 17.43
C ALA A 51 -14.00 17.21 16.98
N ILE A 52 -14.12 16.99 15.67
CA ILE A 52 -13.89 15.68 15.05
C ILE A 52 -12.52 15.68 14.37
N VAL A 53 -11.67 14.73 14.75
CA VAL A 53 -10.30 14.60 14.24
C VAL A 53 -10.11 13.20 13.64
N MET A 54 -9.48 13.11 12.48
CA MET A 54 -9.41 11.88 11.69
C MET A 54 -7.98 11.59 11.22
N PRO A 55 -7.40 10.43 11.55
CA PRO A 55 -6.08 10.03 11.07
C PRO A 55 -6.11 9.56 9.61
N VAL A 56 -4.95 9.59 8.94
CA VAL A 56 -4.79 9.24 7.53
C VAL A 56 -3.72 8.17 7.30
N ASP A 57 -3.78 7.45 6.18
CA ASP A 57 -2.86 6.34 5.81
C ASP A 57 -1.45 6.80 5.33
N ARG A 58 -0.88 7.80 6.01
CA ARG A 58 0.54 8.20 5.91
C ARG A 58 1.15 8.27 7.29
N TYR A 59 2.40 7.81 7.43
CA TYR A 59 2.96 7.48 8.73
C TYR A 59 4.29 8.18 9.02
N VAL A 60 4.49 8.58 10.28
CA VAL A 60 5.83 8.68 10.85
C VAL A 60 6.24 7.30 11.34
N THR A 61 7.46 6.91 11.04
CA THR A 61 8.05 5.62 11.39
C THR A 61 9.24 5.84 12.31
N VAL A 62 9.23 5.22 13.48
CA VAL A 62 10.36 5.25 14.42
C VAL A 62 10.93 3.85 14.55
N SER A 63 12.23 3.72 14.29
CA SER A 63 12.99 2.48 14.45
C SER A 63 13.98 2.65 15.60
N ILE A 64 13.86 1.85 16.66
CA ILE A 64 14.75 1.88 17.83
C ILE A 64 15.50 0.56 17.99
N HIS A 65 16.80 0.66 18.23
CA HIS A 65 17.75 -0.45 18.27
C HIS A 65 18.55 -0.42 19.58
N ALA A 66 18.84 -1.58 20.16
CA ALA A 66 19.78 -1.67 21.27
C ALA A 66 21.20 -1.36 20.80
N ARG A 67 21.95 -0.56 21.57
CA ARG A 67 23.40 -0.37 21.41
C ARG A 67 24.14 -1.20 22.47
N PRO A 68 25.39 -1.61 22.23
CA PRO A 68 26.26 -2.11 23.30
C PRO A 68 26.42 -1.04 24.39
N SER A 69 26.58 -1.44 25.65
CA SER A 69 26.87 -0.49 26.73
C SER A 69 28.16 0.26 26.46
N VAL A 70 28.02 1.58 26.33
CA VAL A 70 29.12 2.57 26.35
C VAL A 70 29.44 2.96 27.80
N THR A 71 30.36 3.89 28.01
CA THR A 71 30.81 4.30 29.37
C THR A 71 29.72 4.98 30.21
N GLU A 72 28.72 5.58 29.56
CA GLU A 72 27.52 6.14 30.18
C GLU A 72 26.31 5.74 29.31
N ASP A 73 25.24 5.20 29.90
CA ASP A 73 24.09 4.75 29.09
C ASP A 73 23.30 5.93 28.51
N SER A 74 23.02 5.86 27.20
CA SER A 74 22.43 6.97 26.45
C SER A 74 21.51 6.54 25.30
N LEU A 75 20.59 7.44 24.95
CA LEU A 75 19.76 7.38 23.74
C LEU A 75 20.35 8.32 22.67
N LEU A 76 20.78 7.74 21.56
CA LEU A 76 21.15 8.49 20.35
C LEU A 76 19.91 8.65 19.46
N ILE A 77 19.62 9.87 19.00
CA ILE A 77 18.48 10.20 18.15
C ILE A 77 19.00 10.74 16.82
N GLY A 78 18.49 10.20 15.70
CA GLY A 78 18.77 10.68 14.35
C GLY A 78 17.51 10.69 13.47
N SER A 79 17.61 11.30 12.29
CA SER A 79 16.51 11.37 11.32
C SER A 79 17.00 11.10 9.90
N THR A 80 16.18 10.40 9.10
CA THR A 80 16.45 10.18 7.67
C THR A 80 16.44 11.48 6.85
N LEU A 81 15.70 12.50 7.32
CA LEU A 81 15.66 13.84 6.73
C LEU A 81 16.87 14.71 7.10
N PHE A 82 17.50 14.46 8.25
CA PHE A 82 18.64 15.22 8.76
C PHE A 82 19.81 14.28 9.18
N PRO A 83 20.39 13.50 8.24
CA PRO A 83 21.35 12.43 8.54
C PRO A 83 22.75 12.91 8.98
N GLN A 84 22.93 14.20 9.24
CA GLN A 84 24.14 14.77 9.88
C GLN A 84 23.82 15.46 11.21
N GLU A 85 22.57 15.42 11.67
CA GLU A 85 22.11 16.04 12.91
C GLU A 85 21.64 14.98 13.92
N GLU A 86 22.57 14.13 14.34
CA GLU A 86 22.33 13.30 15.53
C GLU A 86 22.31 14.16 16.81
N ARG A 87 21.64 13.64 17.85
CA ARG A 87 21.58 14.21 19.21
C ARG A 87 21.67 13.06 20.22
N GLU A 88 22.34 13.27 21.34
CA GLU A 88 22.47 12.25 22.39
C GLU A 88 21.85 12.73 23.71
N ILE A 89 21.09 11.85 24.35
CA ILE A 89 20.49 12.04 25.68
C ILE A 89 21.16 11.04 26.62
N LEU A 90 21.98 11.56 27.54
CA LEU A 90 22.60 10.79 28.62
C LEU A 90 21.56 10.49 29.72
N PHE A 91 21.45 9.24 30.17
CA PHE A 91 20.44 8.87 31.17
C PHE A 91 20.75 9.37 32.59
N THR A 92 21.97 9.86 32.81
CA THR A 92 22.40 10.61 34.00
C THR A 92 21.75 12.01 34.11
N HIS A 93 21.15 12.52 33.04
CA HIS A 93 20.63 13.90 32.95
C HIS A 93 19.11 13.98 32.64
N LEU A 94 18.34 12.92 32.87
CA LEU A 94 16.90 12.86 32.58
C LEU A 94 16.03 13.82 33.41
N ASP A 95 16.54 14.33 34.52
CA ASP A 95 15.85 15.33 35.34
C ASP A 95 15.98 16.76 34.78
N SER A 96 16.80 16.98 33.74
CA SER A 96 16.91 18.25 33.03
C SER A 96 15.84 18.38 31.95
N ASN A 97 14.97 19.39 32.05
CA ASN A 97 14.08 19.80 30.96
C ASN A 97 14.74 20.83 30.01
N LEU A 98 16.03 21.14 30.18
CA LEU A 98 16.76 22.17 29.43
C LEU A 98 17.19 21.69 28.02
N VAL A 99 16.21 21.49 27.14
CA VAL A 99 16.45 21.41 25.70
C VAL A 99 16.57 22.84 25.14
N ASN A 100 17.55 23.06 24.24
CA ASN A 100 17.72 24.35 23.56
C ASN A 100 16.42 24.75 22.81
N PRO A 101 15.80 25.91 23.12
CA PRO A 101 14.58 26.36 22.45
C PRO A 101 14.71 26.57 20.94
N GLU A 102 15.93 26.73 20.43
CA GLU A 102 16.22 26.90 19.01
C GLU A 102 16.61 25.58 18.30
N ASP A 103 16.62 24.43 18.99
CA ASP A 103 16.94 23.15 18.34
C ASP A 103 15.80 22.68 17.41
N PRO A 104 16.05 22.38 16.12
CA PRO A 104 15.03 21.91 15.19
C PRO A 104 14.35 20.59 15.63
N LEU A 105 15.00 19.78 16.49
CA LEU A 105 14.47 18.53 17.02
C LEU A 105 13.84 18.67 18.42
N LYS A 106 13.68 19.89 18.97
CA LYS A 106 13.24 20.10 20.38
C LYS A 106 11.98 19.33 20.81
N GLN A 107 10.98 19.21 19.93
CA GLN A 107 9.76 18.44 20.18
C GLN A 107 10.03 16.94 20.39
N ILE A 108 10.95 16.37 19.60
CA ILE A 108 11.40 14.98 19.71
C ILE A 108 12.25 14.78 20.98
N LEU A 109 13.19 15.69 21.24
CA LEU A 109 14.08 15.64 22.41
C LEU A 109 13.30 15.69 23.73
N VAL A 110 12.38 16.66 23.88
CA VAL A 110 11.53 16.78 25.08
C VAL A 110 10.59 15.57 25.24
N SER A 111 10.05 15.03 24.15
CA SER A 111 9.25 13.80 24.18
C SER A 111 10.05 12.58 24.67
N ALA A 112 11.31 12.46 24.21
CA ALA A 112 12.20 11.39 24.62
C ALA A 112 12.60 11.51 26.10
N LEU A 113 13.06 12.70 26.54
CA LEU A 113 13.43 12.99 27.92
C LEU A 113 12.29 12.65 28.91
N LEU A 114 11.09 13.17 28.66
CA LEU A 114 9.94 12.96 29.55
C LEU A 114 9.49 11.49 29.59
N THR A 115 9.60 10.76 28.47
CA THR A 115 9.27 9.32 28.43
C THR A 115 10.31 8.48 29.18
N LEU A 116 11.60 8.81 29.05
CA LEU A 116 12.69 8.14 29.77
C LEU A 116 12.63 8.46 31.27
N ARG A 117 12.32 9.70 31.65
CA ARG A 117 12.10 10.11 33.05
C ARG A 117 10.89 9.38 33.66
N TYR A 118 9.76 9.30 32.94
CA TYR A 118 8.61 8.49 33.37
C TYR A 118 8.95 6.98 33.51
N ALA A 119 9.74 6.42 32.59
CA ALA A 119 10.21 5.04 32.70
C ALA A 119 11.11 4.82 33.94
N SER A 120 12.01 5.77 34.22
CA SER A 120 12.85 5.79 35.42
C SER A 120 12.03 5.89 36.71
N GLU A 121 11.01 6.77 36.77
CA GLU A 121 10.06 6.85 37.89
C GLU A 121 9.28 5.54 38.10
N CYS A 122 8.99 4.79 37.03
CA CYS A 122 8.38 3.46 37.10
C CYS A 122 9.36 2.34 37.51
N GLY A 123 10.63 2.67 37.80
CA GLY A 123 11.67 1.69 38.16
C GLY A 123 12.15 0.83 36.98
N VAL A 124 11.95 1.27 35.74
CA VAL A 124 12.33 0.51 34.54
C VAL A 124 13.83 0.71 34.26
N PRO A 125 14.63 -0.36 34.17
CA PRO A 125 16.06 -0.24 33.86
C PRO A 125 16.25 0.20 32.41
N LEU A 126 16.86 1.37 32.23
CA LEU A 126 17.28 1.89 30.93
C LEU A 126 18.61 1.26 30.49
N ARG A 127 18.88 1.30 29.18
CA ARG A 127 20.07 0.75 28.53
C ARG A 127 20.32 1.47 27.21
N SER A 128 21.59 1.56 26.79
CA SER A 128 22.02 2.24 25.58
C SER A 128 21.22 1.81 24.33
N CYS A 129 20.75 2.78 23.56
CA CYS A 129 19.96 2.54 22.35
C CYS A 129 20.14 3.68 21.32
N SER A 130 19.72 3.44 20.08
CA SER A 130 19.62 4.45 19.03
C SER A 130 18.24 4.44 18.39
N LEU A 131 17.71 5.61 18.06
CA LEU A 131 16.37 5.84 17.55
C LEU A 131 16.45 6.66 16.26
N VAL A 132 15.94 6.12 15.16
CA VAL A 132 15.90 6.75 13.84
C VAL A 132 14.46 7.07 13.44
N ILE A 133 14.23 8.32 13.05
CA ILE A 133 12.90 8.84 12.65
C ILE A 133 12.84 9.03 11.13
N ASP A 134 11.81 8.47 10.51
CA ASP A 134 11.49 8.56 9.09
C ASP A 134 10.04 9.06 8.90
N SER A 135 9.78 9.94 7.93
CA SER A 135 8.48 10.61 7.76
C SER A 135 7.92 10.49 6.36
N GLN A 136 6.66 10.05 6.26
CA GLN A 136 5.84 10.08 5.04
C GLN A 136 4.83 11.26 5.05
N LEU A 137 4.95 12.18 6.02
CA LEU A 137 4.07 13.35 6.16
C LEU A 137 4.62 14.60 5.46
N ASP A 138 5.72 14.42 4.72
CA ASP A 138 6.50 15.39 3.99
C ASP A 138 6.66 14.91 2.54
N ASP A 139 6.57 15.81 1.56
CA ASP A 139 6.71 15.46 0.14
C ASP A 139 8.15 15.04 -0.19
N ALA A 140 8.31 13.81 -0.67
CA ALA A 140 9.62 13.19 -0.90
C ALA A 140 10.47 13.84 -2.02
N THR A 141 9.89 14.76 -2.82
CA THR A 141 10.61 15.49 -3.87
C THR A 141 11.05 16.89 -3.45
N THR A 142 10.30 17.54 -2.56
CA THR A 142 10.49 18.95 -2.18
C THR A 142 10.74 19.19 -0.68
N GLY A 143 10.61 18.17 0.16
CA GLY A 143 10.74 18.27 1.62
C GLY A 143 9.64 19.10 2.30
N ARG A 144 8.51 19.34 1.63
CA ARG A 144 7.42 20.20 2.13
C ARG A 144 6.38 19.38 2.90
N LYS A 145 5.99 19.86 4.08
CA LYS A 145 4.91 19.27 4.89
C LYS A 145 3.58 19.26 4.15
N PHE A 146 2.85 18.14 4.24
CA PHE A 146 1.48 18.01 3.72
C PHE A 146 0.40 18.65 4.62
N GLY A 147 0.76 19.19 5.79
CA GLY A 147 -0.17 19.72 6.82
C GLY A 147 -0.71 18.68 7.81
N LEU A 148 -0.25 17.43 7.71
CA LEU A 148 -0.82 16.26 8.40
C LEU A 148 -0.49 16.11 9.90
N GLY A 149 0.01 17.17 10.55
CA GLY A 149 0.43 17.11 11.97
C GLY A 149 1.77 16.38 12.21
N SER A 150 2.75 16.58 11.32
CA SER A 150 4.08 15.93 11.36
C SER A 150 4.81 16.06 12.70
N SER A 151 4.65 17.18 13.40
CA SER A 151 5.15 17.39 14.78
C SER A 151 4.52 16.40 15.78
N GLY A 152 3.19 16.46 15.97
CA GLY A 152 2.48 15.61 16.92
C GLY A 152 2.62 14.11 16.61
N ALA A 153 2.60 13.72 15.34
CA ALA A 153 2.85 12.34 14.92
C ALA A 153 4.26 11.86 15.29
N SER A 154 5.29 12.70 15.12
CA SER A 154 6.67 12.37 15.51
C SER A 154 6.82 12.23 17.03
N MET A 155 6.18 13.12 17.80
CA MET A 155 6.17 13.04 19.26
C MET A 155 5.50 11.75 19.76
N VAL A 156 4.32 11.44 19.23
CA VAL A 156 3.59 10.18 19.54
C VAL A 156 4.42 8.95 19.17
N ALA A 157 5.10 8.94 18.02
CA ALA A 157 5.93 7.82 17.59
C ALA A 157 7.15 7.60 18.49
N VAL A 158 7.83 8.68 18.92
CA VAL A 158 8.95 8.62 19.88
C VAL A 158 8.49 8.11 21.25
N VAL A 159 7.40 8.67 21.79
CA VAL A 159 6.82 8.22 23.07
C VAL A 159 6.44 6.74 23.00
N ARG A 160 5.69 6.32 21.98
CA ARG A 160 5.24 4.93 21.80
C ARG A 160 6.43 3.97 21.64
N ALA A 161 7.42 4.31 20.81
CA ALA A 161 8.60 3.48 20.59
C ALA A 161 9.43 3.30 21.88
N LEU A 162 9.61 4.34 22.69
CA LEU A 162 10.33 4.24 23.96
C LEU A 162 9.55 3.42 25.00
N LEU A 163 8.24 3.67 25.17
CA LEU A 163 7.40 2.88 26.08
C LEU A 163 7.37 1.39 25.73
N ASP A 164 7.27 1.06 24.44
CA ASP A 164 7.18 -0.33 23.96
C ASP A 164 8.56 -1.02 23.85
N PHE A 165 9.66 -0.27 23.67
CA PHE A 165 11.03 -0.83 23.66
C PHE A 165 11.57 -1.09 25.07
N PHE A 166 11.28 -0.21 26.03
CA PHE A 166 11.64 -0.40 27.44
C PHE A 166 10.61 -1.22 28.22
N LEU A 167 9.54 -1.71 27.57
CA LEU A 167 8.45 -2.49 28.19
C LEU A 167 7.81 -1.79 29.42
N VAL A 168 7.75 -0.46 29.37
CA VAL A 168 7.29 0.39 30.48
C VAL A 168 5.83 0.07 30.83
N PRO A 169 5.44 -0.02 32.12
CA PRO A 169 4.06 -0.34 32.50
C PRO A 169 3.06 0.80 32.23
N GLU A 170 1.79 0.41 32.10
CA GLU A 170 0.64 1.33 32.08
C GLU A 170 0.18 1.64 33.51
N PRO A 171 -0.17 2.90 33.84
CA PRO A 171 -0.80 3.23 35.13
C PRO A 171 -2.16 2.53 35.27
N THR A 172 -2.55 2.21 36.51
CA THR A 172 -3.87 1.65 36.79
C THR A 172 -4.97 2.58 36.25
N ASN A 173 -5.89 2.02 35.46
CA ASN A 173 -6.98 2.73 34.76
C ASN A 173 -6.59 3.67 33.60
N VAL A 174 -5.32 3.69 33.16
CA VAL A 174 -4.88 4.50 32.00
C VAL A 174 -4.45 3.58 30.86
N SER A 175 -5.15 3.63 29.72
CA SER A 175 -4.78 2.82 28.55
C SER A 175 -3.44 3.26 27.94
N ARG A 176 -2.79 2.35 27.20
CA ARG A 176 -1.56 2.63 26.45
C ARG A 176 -1.65 3.88 25.57
N GLU A 177 -2.76 4.05 24.86
CA GLU A 177 -3.03 5.20 23.98
C GLU A 177 -3.19 6.49 24.79
N THR A 178 -3.86 6.41 25.96
CA THR A 178 -4.02 7.54 26.88
C THR A 178 -2.69 7.95 27.52
N LEU A 179 -1.85 6.99 27.89
CA LEU A 179 -0.51 7.24 28.42
C LEU A 179 0.37 7.95 27.37
N VAL A 180 0.39 7.43 26.14
CA VAL A 180 1.13 8.02 25.01
C VAL A 180 0.66 9.46 24.75
N TYR A 181 -0.66 9.67 24.72
CA TYR A 181 -1.24 11.01 24.56
C TYR A 181 -0.84 11.95 25.70
N LYS A 182 -0.98 11.55 26.97
CA LYS A 182 -0.66 12.41 28.12
C LYS A 182 0.83 12.80 28.13
N LEU A 183 1.74 11.87 27.86
CA LEU A 183 3.17 12.16 27.77
C LEU A 183 3.49 13.11 26.60
N ALA A 184 2.99 12.83 25.39
CA ALA A 184 3.23 13.67 24.22
C ALA A 184 2.58 15.06 24.35
N CYS A 185 1.37 15.16 24.92
CA CYS A 185 0.67 16.43 25.14
C CYS A 185 1.33 17.26 26.25
N PHE A 186 1.87 16.62 27.29
CA PHE A 186 2.69 17.29 28.29
C PHE A 186 4.00 17.81 27.66
N ALA A 187 4.70 16.99 26.88
CA ALA A 187 5.89 17.40 26.12
C ALA A 187 5.61 18.59 25.18
N LEU A 188 4.45 18.58 24.50
CA LEU A 188 3.99 19.67 23.63
C LEU A 188 3.76 20.97 24.43
N THR A 189 3.25 20.86 25.65
CA THR A 189 3.07 22.00 26.55
C THR A 189 4.41 22.52 27.12
N VAL A 190 5.37 21.63 27.38
CA VAL A 190 6.73 21.99 27.85
C VAL A 190 7.52 22.78 26.79
N VAL A 191 7.40 22.46 25.50
CA VAL A 191 8.03 23.26 24.42
C VAL A 191 7.32 24.59 24.13
N GLY A 192 6.29 24.95 24.91
CA GLY A 192 5.59 26.24 24.82
C GLY A 192 4.52 26.32 23.73
N ASP A 193 4.07 25.20 23.19
CA ASP A 193 3.08 25.17 22.10
C ASP A 193 1.67 25.59 22.60
N ASN A 194 0.89 26.14 21.67
CA ASN A 194 -0.42 26.73 21.93
C ASN A 194 -1.60 25.93 21.34
N GLY A 195 -1.31 24.82 20.67
CA GLY A 195 -2.29 23.95 20.02
C GLY A 195 -3.29 23.27 20.96
N SER A 196 -4.15 22.46 20.35
CA SER A 196 -5.21 21.73 21.03
C SER A 196 -4.80 20.32 21.47
N GLY A 197 -3.71 19.75 20.94
CA GLY A 197 -3.32 18.35 21.15
C GLY A 197 -4.22 17.31 20.46
N GLY A 198 -5.22 17.73 19.67
CA GLY A 198 -6.11 16.80 18.95
C GLY A 198 -5.40 16.03 17.82
N ASP A 199 -4.27 16.57 17.35
CA ASP A 199 -3.33 15.85 16.50
C ASP A 199 -2.71 14.66 17.24
N ILE A 200 -2.12 14.90 18.41
CA ILE A 200 -1.57 13.86 19.30
C ILE A 200 -2.63 12.80 19.62
N ALA A 201 -3.88 13.19 19.85
CA ALA A 201 -4.98 12.25 20.09
C ALA A 201 -5.25 11.34 18.86
N ALA A 202 -5.45 11.92 17.68
CA ALA A 202 -5.72 11.13 16.46
C ALA A 202 -4.55 10.19 16.11
N CYS A 203 -3.32 10.68 16.24
CA CYS A 203 -2.09 9.90 16.04
C CYS A 203 -1.98 8.73 17.05
N ALA A 204 -2.33 8.95 18.32
CA ALA A 204 -2.19 7.93 19.37
C ALA A 204 -3.27 6.83 19.33
N TRP A 205 -4.49 7.11 18.81
CA TRP A 205 -5.59 6.12 18.75
C TRP A 205 -5.79 5.43 17.40
N GLY A 206 -5.23 5.97 16.30
CA GLY A 206 -5.27 5.35 14.97
C GLY A 206 -6.67 5.18 14.35
N ARG A 207 -7.67 5.96 14.80
CA ARG A 207 -9.08 5.94 14.35
C ARG A 207 -9.72 7.34 14.50
N PRO A 208 -10.91 7.61 13.95
CA PRO A 208 -11.59 8.89 14.14
C PRO A 208 -11.97 9.12 15.60
N LEU A 209 -11.89 10.37 16.03
CA LEU A 209 -12.16 10.78 17.42
C LEU A 209 -13.11 11.98 17.46
N TYR A 210 -14.04 11.93 18.41
CA TYR A 210 -14.58 13.13 19.04
C TYR A 210 -13.62 13.54 20.17
N TYR A 211 -13.15 14.77 20.13
CA TYR A 211 -12.07 15.25 20.99
C TYR A 211 -12.42 16.57 21.66
N ILE A 212 -12.23 16.64 22.97
CA ILE A 212 -12.17 17.89 23.76
C ILE A 212 -10.82 17.91 24.48
N ARG A 213 -10.11 19.04 24.38
CA ARG A 213 -8.78 19.20 24.96
C ARG A 213 -8.82 19.39 26.49
N PRO A 214 -7.73 19.13 27.23
CA PRO A 214 -7.68 19.35 28.67
C PRO A 214 -7.66 20.85 29.01
N GLN A 215 -8.07 21.19 30.23
CA GLN A 215 -8.02 22.56 30.75
C GLN A 215 -6.58 23.09 30.75
N ARG A 216 -6.31 24.05 29.86
CA ARG A 216 -4.97 24.58 29.60
C ARG A 216 -4.32 25.22 30.84
N GLU A 217 -5.07 25.94 31.67
CA GLU A 217 -4.52 26.56 32.88
C GLU A 217 -4.06 25.51 33.91
N TRP A 218 -4.82 24.41 34.05
CA TRP A 218 -4.43 23.26 34.87
C TRP A 218 -3.14 22.63 34.35
N LEU A 219 -3.05 22.35 33.05
CA LEU A 219 -1.88 21.72 32.44
C LEU A 219 -0.63 22.61 32.47
N LEU A 220 -0.78 23.92 32.21
CA LEU A 220 0.30 24.90 32.35
C LEU A 220 0.79 25.04 33.80
N ASN A 221 -0.11 24.95 34.78
CA ASN A 221 0.29 24.91 36.18
C ASN A 221 1.08 23.63 36.50
N ARG A 222 0.70 22.46 35.97
CA ARG A 222 1.50 21.24 36.13
C ARG A 222 2.88 21.30 35.46
N VAL A 223 3.02 21.98 34.32
CA VAL A 223 4.33 22.29 33.75
C VAL A 223 5.15 23.20 34.69
N ARG A 224 4.53 24.23 35.27
CA ARG A 224 5.19 25.14 36.24
C ARG A 224 5.59 24.43 37.55
N ASP A 225 4.77 23.50 38.03
CA ASP A 225 5.04 22.73 39.24
C ASP A 225 6.32 21.88 39.06
N LEU A 226 6.42 21.16 37.93
CA LEU A 226 7.58 20.33 37.60
C LEU A 226 8.85 21.14 37.26
N THR A 227 8.73 22.26 36.53
CA THR A 227 9.89 23.10 36.14
C THR A 227 10.37 24.05 37.23
N ARG A 228 9.63 24.21 38.33
CA ARG A 228 10.06 25.00 39.50
C ARG A 228 11.15 24.32 40.33
N GLU A 229 11.24 22.99 40.31
CA GLU A 229 12.27 22.26 41.06
C GLU A 229 13.67 22.55 40.52
N GLU A 230 13.86 22.53 39.20
CA GLU A 230 15.16 22.71 38.54
C GLU A 230 15.82 24.07 38.91
N ARG A 231 15.07 25.17 38.82
CA ARG A 231 15.60 26.50 39.18
C ARG A 231 15.94 26.65 40.67
N LEU A 232 15.36 25.83 41.55
CA LEU A 232 15.68 25.83 42.97
C LEU A 232 16.91 24.95 43.27
N ALA A 233 17.06 23.81 42.58
CA ALA A 233 18.27 22.99 42.65
C ALA A 233 19.51 23.76 42.15
N ASP A 234 19.39 24.42 40.99
CA ASP A 234 20.46 25.26 40.43
C ASP A 234 20.81 26.43 41.36
N THR A 235 19.83 27.08 42.00
CA THR A 235 20.12 28.23 42.88
C THR A 235 20.73 27.85 44.21
N GLU A 236 20.56 26.64 44.74
CA GLU A 236 21.35 26.20 45.91
C GLU A 236 22.82 25.88 45.56
N GLN A 237 23.10 25.36 44.35
CA GLN A 237 24.48 25.20 43.88
C GLN A 237 25.12 26.54 43.46
N LEU A 238 24.40 27.42 42.78
CA LEU A 238 24.87 28.76 42.44
C LEU A 238 25.10 29.63 43.69
N ALA A 239 24.23 29.58 44.71
CA ALA A 239 24.44 30.31 45.96
C ALA A 239 25.69 29.85 46.75
N HIS A 240 26.22 28.64 46.48
CA HIS A 240 27.51 28.20 46.99
C HIS A 240 28.67 28.87 46.25
N ASN A 241 28.57 29.01 44.93
CA ASN A 241 29.60 29.61 44.07
C ASN A 241 29.59 31.15 44.05
N GLU A 242 28.43 31.80 44.13
CA GLU A 242 28.28 33.26 44.13
C GLU A 242 28.84 33.92 45.40
N ARG A 243 29.08 33.16 46.48
CA ARG A 243 29.84 33.64 47.64
C ARG A 243 31.30 34.00 47.32
N LEU A 244 31.82 33.67 46.14
CA LEU A 244 33.17 34.06 45.70
C LEU A 244 33.22 35.29 44.79
N ASN A 245 32.09 35.83 44.31
CA ASN A 245 32.09 37.01 43.43
C ASN A 245 30.92 37.97 43.70
N GLN A 246 31.13 38.96 44.58
CA GLN A 246 30.34 40.18 44.55
C GLN A 246 30.97 41.19 43.58
N VAL A 247 30.15 41.87 42.75
CA VAL A 247 30.07 43.35 42.66
C VAL A 247 28.97 43.78 41.67
N ASN A 248 27.97 44.48 42.22
CA ASN A 248 27.09 45.50 41.61
C ASN A 248 26.14 45.21 40.41
N GLN A 249 24.86 45.49 40.69
CA GLN A 249 23.84 46.12 39.82
C GLN A 249 23.19 45.24 38.71
N LEU A 250 21.86 45.29 38.49
CA LEU A 250 20.81 46.19 39.00
C LEU A 250 19.45 45.47 39.12
N ASP A 251 18.75 45.66 40.25
CA ASP A 251 17.36 45.21 40.48
C ASP A 251 16.33 46.13 39.79
N SER A 252 15.19 45.58 39.36
CA SER A 252 13.88 46.24 39.53
C SER A 252 12.66 45.38 39.13
N LEU A 253 11.60 45.47 39.96
CA LEU A 253 10.18 45.16 39.68
C LEU A 253 9.86 43.71 39.24
N CYS A 254 9.48 42.80 40.15
CA CYS A 254 8.18 42.87 40.82
C CYS A 254 8.13 42.10 42.15
N GLN A 255 7.60 42.71 43.21
CA GLN A 255 7.27 42.03 44.47
C GLN A 255 5.80 41.57 44.48
N VAL A 256 5.57 40.27 44.73
CA VAL A 256 4.33 39.77 45.34
C VAL A 256 4.72 38.89 46.52
N LYS A 257 4.00 39.03 47.64
CA LYS A 257 4.37 38.44 48.93
C LYS A 257 4.03 36.95 49.02
N SER A 258 4.78 36.29 49.91
CA SER A 258 4.66 34.89 50.32
C SER A 258 3.24 34.36 50.51
N LEU A 259 3.00 33.15 49.99
CA LEU A 259 2.25 32.12 50.70
C LEU A 259 3.19 30.95 50.98
N ARG A 260 3.18 30.45 52.22
CA ARG A 260 3.77 29.16 52.58
C ARG A 260 2.64 28.16 52.76
N SER A 261 2.57 27.16 51.91
CA SER A 261 1.74 25.96 52.06
C SER A 261 2.55 24.75 51.61
N CYS A 262 2.41 23.63 52.31
CA CYS A 262 3.08 22.39 51.93
C CYS A 262 2.34 21.75 50.75
N GLU A 263 2.70 22.13 49.53
CA GLU A 263 2.16 21.52 48.32
C GLU A 263 2.96 20.25 47.99
N THR A 264 2.24 19.13 47.94
CA THR A 264 2.81 17.78 47.77
C THR A 264 3.41 17.60 46.38
N LYS A 265 4.62 17.02 46.31
CA LYS A 265 5.26 16.58 45.07
C LYS A 265 4.29 15.80 44.18
N ILE A 266 4.26 16.15 42.89
CA ILE A 266 3.57 15.41 41.84
C ILE A 266 4.63 14.95 40.84
N SER A 267 4.90 13.65 40.82
CA SER A 267 5.77 13.00 39.85
C SER A 267 5.11 12.92 38.46
N LEU A 268 5.86 12.68 37.38
CA LEU A 268 5.27 12.47 36.05
C LEU A 268 4.30 11.28 36.05
N SER A 269 4.65 10.22 36.75
CA SER A 269 3.83 9.04 37.03
C SER A 269 2.49 9.40 37.70
N ALA A 270 2.47 10.30 38.69
CA ALA A 270 1.24 10.80 39.28
C ALA A 270 0.44 11.69 38.32
N LEU A 271 1.12 12.51 37.50
CA LEU A 271 0.49 13.39 36.52
C LEU A 271 -0.18 12.64 35.36
N VAL A 272 0.41 11.56 34.86
CA VAL A 272 -0.21 10.72 33.82
C VAL A 272 -1.31 9.80 34.37
N ALA A 273 -1.21 9.39 35.64
CA ALA A 273 -2.26 8.64 36.32
C ALA A 273 -3.51 9.49 36.62
N ALA A 274 -3.35 10.77 36.98
CA ALA A 274 -4.44 11.66 37.32
C ALA A 274 -5.41 11.93 36.15
N ASP A 275 -6.70 12.13 36.46
CA ASP A 275 -7.68 12.64 35.50
C ASP A 275 -7.34 14.08 35.09
N TRP A 276 -7.38 14.35 33.79
CA TRP A 276 -7.06 15.67 33.22
C TRP A 276 -8.37 16.44 33.02
N PRO A 277 -8.65 17.54 33.76
CA PRO A 277 -9.95 18.18 33.73
C PRO A 277 -10.36 18.64 32.33
N GLY A 278 -11.60 18.33 31.92
CA GLY A 278 -12.15 18.69 30.61
C GLY A 278 -11.68 17.84 29.42
N LEU A 279 -10.72 16.92 29.61
CA LEU A 279 -10.28 16.02 28.55
C LEU A 279 -11.38 15.02 28.16
N VAL A 280 -11.68 14.92 26.86
CA VAL A 280 -12.53 13.85 26.29
C VAL A 280 -11.86 13.31 25.03
N ILE A 281 -11.70 11.99 24.93
CA ILE A 281 -11.11 11.31 23.78
C ILE A 281 -11.97 10.08 23.45
N ASP A 282 -13.04 10.31 22.70
CA ASP A 282 -14.04 9.29 22.39
C ASP A 282 -13.88 8.80 20.94
N PRO A 283 -13.74 7.49 20.69
CA PRO A 283 -13.83 6.93 19.35
C PRO A 283 -15.15 7.33 18.65
N CYS A 284 -15.03 7.78 17.41
CA CYS A 284 -16.15 8.13 16.55
C CYS A 284 -16.21 7.15 15.38
N GLN A 285 -17.41 6.68 15.01
CA GLN A 285 -17.61 5.79 13.85
C GLN A 285 -18.17 6.60 12.69
N ILE A 286 -17.49 6.55 11.54
CA ILE A 286 -17.88 7.23 10.31
C ILE A 286 -18.47 6.19 9.35
N SER A 287 -19.61 6.48 8.72
CA SER A 287 -20.21 5.59 7.72
C SER A 287 -19.25 5.40 6.53
N PRO A 288 -19.11 4.17 6.00
CA PRO A 288 -18.30 3.89 4.82
C PRO A 288 -18.88 4.51 3.54
N ASP A 289 -20.14 4.93 3.54
CA ASP A 289 -20.80 5.57 2.40
C ASP A 289 -20.28 7.00 2.16
N ILE A 290 -19.60 7.60 3.16
CA ILE A 290 -18.95 8.91 3.04
C ILE A 290 -17.58 8.73 2.40
N SER A 291 -17.52 8.92 1.08
CA SER A 291 -16.26 8.98 0.34
C SER A 291 -15.53 10.30 0.64
N PHE A 292 -14.22 10.22 0.90
CA PHE A 292 -13.34 11.38 1.10
C PHE A 292 -12.24 11.43 0.04
N ILE A 293 -11.91 12.62 -0.44
CA ILE A 293 -10.81 12.88 -1.38
C ILE A 293 -10.02 14.07 -0.85
N ILE A 294 -8.72 13.93 -0.62
CA ILE A 294 -7.88 15.01 -0.05
C ILE A 294 -7.14 15.75 -1.18
N GLY A 295 -7.02 17.08 -1.05
CA GLY A 295 -6.29 17.97 -1.94
C GLY A 295 -5.26 18.79 -1.18
N TRP A 296 -4.00 18.73 -1.61
CA TRP A 296 -2.89 19.51 -1.05
C TRP A 296 -2.61 20.73 -1.93
N THR A 297 -2.51 21.92 -1.32
CA THR A 297 -2.35 23.18 -2.06
C THR A 297 -0.89 23.56 -2.34
N GLY A 298 0.08 22.79 -1.83
CA GLY A 298 1.51 22.89 -2.19
C GLY A 298 2.32 23.98 -1.48
N SER A 299 1.68 24.78 -0.62
CA SER A 299 2.22 25.99 -0.01
C SER A 299 2.09 25.91 1.52
N PRO A 300 3.07 25.35 2.25
CA PRO A 300 2.92 25.04 3.67
C PRO A 300 2.57 26.28 4.51
N ALA A 301 1.55 26.13 5.34
CA ALA A 301 0.96 27.22 6.12
C ALA A 301 1.84 27.62 7.32
N SER A 302 2.00 28.93 7.53
CA SER A 302 2.63 29.46 8.75
C SER A 302 1.59 29.53 9.87
N SER A 303 1.29 28.37 10.46
CA SER A 303 0.27 28.20 11.51
C SER A 303 0.40 29.21 12.64
N ASP A 304 1.62 29.56 13.06
CA ASP A 304 1.87 30.52 14.14
C ASP A 304 1.25 31.89 13.85
N LYS A 305 1.36 32.39 12.61
CA LYS A 305 0.80 33.69 12.21
C LYS A 305 -0.73 33.68 12.23
N LEU A 306 -1.34 32.56 11.84
CA LEU A 306 -2.79 32.38 11.81
C LEU A 306 -3.36 32.22 13.22
N VAL A 307 -2.65 31.50 14.10
CA VAL A 307 -2.96 31.38 15.53
C VAL A 307 -2.81 32.74 16.23
N SER A 308 -1.76 33.53 15.92
CA SER A 308 -1.59 34.88 16.46
C SER A 308 -2.70 35.83 16.01
N ALA A 309 -3.02 35.90 14.71
CA ALA A 309 -4.10 36.73 14.20
C ALA A 309 -5.48 36.32 14.77
N MET A 310 -5.72 35.01 14.96
CA MET A 310 -6.92 34.52 15.64
C MET A 310 -6.96 34.94 17.12
N ALA A 311 -5.83 34.90 17.83
CA ALA A 311 -5.75 35.35 19.22
C ALA A 311 -6.02 36.85 19.38
N GLU A 312 -5.52 37.68 18.45
CA GLU A 312 -5.84 39.12 18.39
C GLU A 312 -7.32 39.35 18.09
N TYR A 313 -7.87 38.70 17.07
CA TYR A 313 -9.29 38.80 16.71
C TYR A 313 -10.20 38.37 17.88
N LYS A 314 -9.88 37.25 18.55
CA LYS A 314 -10.58 36.76 19.76
C LYS A 314 -10.56 37.78 20.89
N ALA A 315 -9.41 38.41 21.15
CA ALA A 315 -9.27 39.41 22.21
C ALA A 315 -10.12 40.66 21.95
N GLN A 316 -10.26 41.06 20.68
CA GLN A 316 -11.08 42.20 20.25
C GLN A 316 -12.58 41.85 20.18
N ASN A 317 -12.93 40.63 19.75
CA ASN A 317 -14.31 40.21 19.43
C ASN A 317 -14.80 38.97 20.22
N PRO A 318 -14.64 38.92 21.56
CA PRO A 318 -14.85 37.70 22.34
C PRO A 318 -16.30 37.17 22.35
N LYS A 319 -17.29 38.03 22.05
CA LYS A 319 -18.71 37.61 21.92
C LYS A 319 -18.97 36.89 20.59
N ASP A 320 -18.40 37.38 19.49
CA ASP A 320 -18.61 36.83 18.15
C ASP A 320 -17.88 35.48 18.02
N PHE A 321 -16.61 35.42 18.45
CA PHE A 321 -15.85 34.16 18.49
C PHE A 321 -16.51 33.10 19.38
N LYS A 322 -17.14 33.49 20.51
CA LYS A 322 -17.94 32.57 21.34
C LYS A 322 -19.24 32.12 20.66
N SER A 323 -19.79 32.91 19.72
CA SER A 323 -20.93 32.50 18.90
C SER A 323 -20.52 31.50 17.82
N TYR A 324 -19.36 31.71 17.18
CA TYR A 324 -18.74 30.70 16.29
C TYR A 324 -18.53 29.38 17.03
N CYS A 325 -17.87 29.40 18.21
CA CYS A 325 -17.58 28.18 18.97
C CYS A 325 -18.85 27.36 19.29
N ARG A 326 -19.96 28.01 19.65
CA ARG A 326 -21.25 27.35 19.92
C ARG A 326 -21.88 26.73 18.68
N ARG A 327 -21.92 27.46 17.56
CA ARG A 327 -22.40 26.92 16.27
C ARG A 327 -21.58 25.70 15.86
N THR A 328 -20.26 25.76 16.03
CA THR A 328 -19.37 24.63 15.74
C THR A 328 -19.60 23.45 16.72
N GLU A 329 -19.80 23.71 18.01
CA GLU A 329 -20.16 22.69 19.01
C GLU A 329 -21.50 21.99 18.70
N GLU A 330 -22.52 22.74 18.30
CA GLU A 330 -23.82 22.21 17.85
C GLU A 330 -23.66 21.32 16.61
N ILE A 331 -22.88 21.75 15.62
CA ILE A 331 -22.57 20.97 14.41
C ILE A 331 -21.80 19.68 14.75
N VAL A 332 -20.75 19.77 15.57
CA VAL A 332 -19.89 18.63 15.97
C VAL A 332 -20.68 17.60 16.78
N ASN A 333 -21.50 18.04 17.73
CA ASN A 333 -22.34 17.15 18.53
C ASN A 333 -23.42 16.46 17.68
N THR A 334 -24.05 17.19 16.75
CA THR A 334 -25.03 16.60 15.81
C THR A 334 -24.34 15.62 14.86
N PHE A 335 -23.14 15.95 14.37
CA PHE A 335 -22.38 15.07 13.48
C PHE A 335 -22.04 13.75 14.18
N ARG A 336 -21.51 13.79 15.41
CA ARG A 336 -21.21 12.59 16.22
C ARG A 336 -22.42 11.64 16.37
N GLN A 337 -23.64 12.17 16.42
CA GLN A 337 -24.85 11.37 16.57
C GLN A 337 -25.30 10.67 15.28
N ILE A 338 -24.96 11.22 14.11
CA ILE A 338 -25.53 10.76 12.82
C ILE A 338 -24.49 10.26 11.81
N CYS A 339 -23.19 10.49 12.03
CA CYS A 339 -22.13 10.21 11.07
C CYS A 339 -21.94 8.73 10.71
N SER A 340 -22.39 7.81 11.57
CA SER A 340 -22.37 6.36 11.34
C SER A 340 -23.56 5.84 10.53
N THR A 341 -24.65 6.61 10.41
CA THR A 341 -25.96 6.10 9.94
C THR A 341 -26.65 6.97 8.88
N HIS A 342 -26.37 8.27 8.81
CA HIS A 342 -27.05 9.22 7.93
C HIS A 342 -26.03 9.98 7.08
N ALA A 343 -25.28 9.25 6.26
CA ALA A 343 -24.12 9.75 5.52
C ALA A 343 -24.35 11.07 4.74
N GLN A 344 -25.51 11.22 4.08
CA GLN A 344 -25.83 12.43 3.32
C GLN A 344 -26.04 13.65 4.24
N ALA A 345 -26.68 13.47 5.41
CA ALA A 345 -26.86 14.53 6.40
C ALA A 345 -25.54 14.87 7.13
N ALA A 346 -24.69 13.87 7.36
CA ALA A 346 -23.34 14.06 7.86
C ALA A 346 -22.49 14.93 6.91
N CYS A 347 -22.56 14.70 5.60
CA CYS A 347 -21.97 15.59 4.59
C CYS A 347 -22.55 17.03 4.68
N SER A 348 -23.86 17.19 4.86
CA SER A 348 -24.46 18.52 5.05
C SER A 348 -23.98 19.23 6.32
N LEU A 349 -23.56 18.51 7.36
CA LEU A 349 -22.93 19.10 8.55
C LEU A 349 -21.46 19.47 8.32
N ILE A 350 -20.70 18.70 7.53
CA ILE A 350 -19.36 19.11 7.06
C ILE A 350 -19.45 20.44 6.30
N SER A 351 -20.48 20.63 5.48
CA SER A 351 -20.72 21.88 4.74
C SER A 351 -21.04 23.07 5.65
N GLN A 352 -21.82 22.84 6.72
CA GLN A 352 -22.11 23.87 7.73
C GLN A 352 -20.89 24.21 8.58
N ALA A 353 -20.02 23.23 8.87
CA ALA A 353 -18.75 23.47 9.54
C ALA A 353 -17.81 24.32 8.68
N GLU A 354 -17.84 24.15 7.35
CA GLU A 354 -17.06 24.97 6.44
C GLU A 354 -17.61 26.39 6.31
N GLN A 355 -18.92 26.55 6.14
CA GLN A 355 -19.53 27.89 6.12
C GLN A 355 -19.23 28.67 7.42
N ALA A 356 -19.20 27.99 8.57
CA ALA A 356 -18.81 28.61 9.83
C ALA A 356 -17.32 29.04 9.87
N MET A 357 -16.44 28.38 9.10
CA MET A 357 -15.03 28.77 8.92
C MET A 357 -14.88 29.92 7.93
N GLU A 358 -15.65 29.94 6.83
CA GLU A 358 -15.75 31.05 5.87
C GLU A 358 -16.23 32.33 6.58
N ASP A 359 -17.34 32.25 7.33
CA ASP A 359 -17.90 33.32 8.18
C ASP A 359 -16.89 33.90 9.20
N LEU A 360 -15.88 33.13 9.59
CA LEU A 360 -14.81 33.53 10.49
C LEU A 360 -13.60 34.09 9.71
N SER A 361 -13.24 33.46 8.58
CA SER A 361 -12.19 33.89 7.65
C SER A 361 -12.40 35.34 7.19
N CYS A 362 -13.63 35.71 6.83
CA CYS A 362 -13.99 37.08 6.44
C CYS A 362 -13.83 38.15 7.54
N LYS A 363 -13.60 37.76 8.81
CA LYS A 363 -13.50 38.67 9.97
C LYS A 363 -12.10 38.77 10.56
N VAL A 364 -11.19 37.87 10.20
CA VAL A 364 -9.84 37.78 10.75
C VAL A 364 -8.86 38.49 9.80
N SER A 365 -7.86 39.19 10.35
CA SER A 365 -6.88 39.98 9.59
C SER A 365 -5.87 39.18 8.76
N ALA A 366 -5.96 37.84 8.77
CA ALA A 366 -5.08 36.91 8.07
C ALA A 366 -5.90 35.88 7.29
N PRO A 367 -5.47 35.47 6.08
CA PRO A 367 -6.22 34.56 5.22
C PRO A 367 -6.18 33.12 5.76
N ILE A 368 -7.16 32.78 6.61
CA ILE A 368 -7.45 31.40 7.02
C ILE A 368 -7.78 30.59 5.76
N GLU A 369 -8.68 31.12 4.94
CA GLU A 369 -8.95 30.60 3.62
C GLU A 369 -8.10 31.36 2.58
N THR A 370 -7.24 30.64 1.86
CA THR A 370 -6.50 31.23 0.73
C THR A 370 -7.31 31.09 -0.55
N PRO A 371 -7.09 31.92 -1.59
CA PRO A 371 -7.83 31.80 -2.85
C PRO A 371 -7.78 30.39 -3.47
N LYS A 372 -6.68 29.66 -3.25
CA LYS A 372 -6.50 28.28 -3.74
C LYS A 372 -7.23 27.24 -2.89
N LEU A 373 -7.43 27.51 -1.59
CA LEU A 373 -8.27 26.69 -0.71
C LEU A 373 -9.77 26.96 -0.96
N HIS A 374 -10.17 28.22 -1.16
CA HIS A 374 -11.52 28.57 -1.61
C HIS A 374 -11.86 27.83 -2.91
N ARG A 375 -10.92 27.86 -3.86
CA ARG A 375 -11.06 27.15 -5.14
C ARG A 375 -11.14 25.63 -5.00
N LEU A 376 -10.47 25.04 -4.00
CA LEU A 376 -10.62 23.62 -3.64
C LEU A 376 -12.07 23.31 -3.26
N VAL A 377 -12.67 24.16 -2.42
CA VAL A 377 -14.05 24.03 -1.92
C VAL A 377 -15.08 24.25 -3.03
N GLU A 378 -14.95 25.32 -3.83
CA GLU A 378 -15.79 25.59 -5.00
C GLU A 378 -15.84 24.39 -5.97
N ILE A 379 -14.68 23.81 -6.28
CA ILE A 379 -14.58 22.72 -7.25
C ILE A 379 -15.22 21.44 -6.71
N ALA A 380 -15.06 21.15 -5.41
CA ALA A 380 -15.76 20.05 -4.75
C ALA A 380 -17.29 20.21 -4.89
N ALA A 381 -17.82 21.41 -4.57
CA ALA A 381 -19.23 21.73 -4.76
C ALA A 381 -19.69 21.55 -6.22
N SER A 382 -18.90 22.05 -7.19
CA SER A 382 -19.20 21.93 -8.63
C SER A 382 -19.23 20.49 -9.17
N CYS A 383 -18.62 19.55 -8.44
CA CYS A 383 -18.59 18.11 -8.74
C CYS A 383 -19.65 17.31 -7.96
N GLY A 384 -20.42 17.96 -7.08
CA GLY A 384 -21.42 17.32 -6.23
C GLY A 384 -20.84 16.63 -4.99
N PHE A 385 -19.76 17.17 -4.45
CA PHE A 385 -19.22 16.88 -3.11
C PHE A 385 -19.33 18.12 -2.21
N VAL A 386 -19.15 17.95 -0.91
CA VAL A 386 -18.93 19.04 0.04
C VAL A 386 -17.43 19.26 0.17
N GLY A 387 -16.94 20.47 -0.15
CA GLY A 387 -15.56 20.85 0.11
C GLY A 387 -15.36 21.34 1.55
N LYS A 388 -14.16 21.14 2.11
CA LYS A 388 -13.75 21.68 3.41
C LYS A 388 -12.22 21.83 3.54
N ILE A 389 -11.73 22.95 4.06
CA ILE A 389 -10.34 23.14 4.53
C ILE A 389 -10.12 22.45 5.88
N SER A 390 -8.90 21.96 6.14
CA SER A 390 -8.54 21.31 7.41
C SER A 390 -7.51 22.12 8.20
N GLY A 391 -7.69 22.18 9.53
CA GLY A 391 -6.74 22.77 10.46
C GLY A 391 -6.80 24.30 10.50
N ALA A 392 -5.66 24.95 10.72
CA ALA A 392 -5.57 26.42 10.83
C ALA A 392 -5.60 27.16 9.47
N GLY A 393 -5.93 26.47 8.37
CA GLY A 393 -6.01 27.06 7.04
C GLY A 393 -4.64 27.43 6.45
N GLY A 394 -4.58 28.52 5.69
CA GLY A 394 -3.32 29.19 5.31
C GLY A 394 -2.55 28.65 4.11
N GLY A 395 -2.87 27.47 3.58
CA GLY A 395 -2.25 26.93 2.36
C GLY A 395 -1.86 25.44 2.37
N ASP A 396 -2.09 24.72 3.47
CA ASP A 396 -1.78 23.29 3.59
C ASP A 396 -2.70 22.41 2.71
N CYS A 397 -3.91 22.10 3.19
CA CYS A 397 -4.76 21.09 2.59
C CYS A 397 -6.26 21.28 2.91
N GLY A 398 -7.09 20.74 2.02
CA GLY A 398 -8.51 20.53 2.23
C GLY A 398 -8.95 19.16 1.71
N PHE A 399 -10.22 18.86 1.81
CA PHE A 399 -10.82 17.63 1.31
C PHE A 399 -12.21 17.88 0.72
N ALA A 400 -12.65 16.92 -0.08
CA ALA A 400 -14.03 16.78 -0.52
C ALA A 400 -14.63 15.55 0.17
N ALA A 401 -15.86 15.67 0.67
CA ALA A 401 -16.64 14.60 1.28
C ALA A 401 -17.98 14.43 0.54
N GLY A 402 -18.45 13.20 0.32
CA GLY A 402 -19.75 12.99 -0.32
C GLY A 402 -20.19 11.54 -0.39
N THR A 403 -21.50 11.34 -0.46
CA THR A 403 -22.14 10.02 -0.58
C THR A 403 -22.28 9.59 -2.04
N ASN A 404 -22.00 8.32 -2.32
CA ASN A 404 -22.16 7.71 -3.64
C ASN A 404 -21.48 8.52 -4.76
N GLY A 405 -20.25 8.95 -4.50
CA GLY A 405 -19.40 9.66 -5.45
C GLY A 405 -18.96 8.74 -6.59
N SER A 406 -19.71 8.72 -7.70
CA SER A 406 -19.34 7.90 -8.86
C SER A 406 -17.91 8.20 -9.34
N ALA A 407 -17.23 7.20 -9.89
CA ALA A 407 -15.83 7.33 -10.34
C ALA A 407 -15.63 8.51 -11.31
N TYR A 408 -16.66 8.84 -12.11
CA TYR A 408 -16.70 10.05 -12.95
C TYR A 408 -16.62 11.35 -12.14
N LYS A 409 -17.43 11.51 -11.08
CA LYS A 409 -17.38 12.69 -10.20
C LYS A 409 -16.00 12.83 -9.54
N ILE A 410 -15.44 11.73 -9.02
CA ILE A 410 -14.11 11.72 -8.38
C ILE A 410 -13.02 12.09 -9.40
N THR A 411 -13.07 11.52 -10.61
CA THR A 411 -12.10 11.82 -11.68
C THR A 411 -12.20 13.28 -12.12
N ARG A 412 -13.41 13.82 -12.29
CA ARG A 412 -13.64 15.23 -12.63
C ARG A 412 -13.13 16.17 -11.53
N LEU A 413 -13.39 15.85 -10.26
CA LEU A 413 -12.87 16.59 -9.11
C LEU A 413 -11.34 16.63 -9.11
N LYS A 414 -10.69 15.46 -9.23
CA LYS A 414 -9.22 15.36 -9.27
C LYS A 414 -8.62 16.13 -10.45
N ALA A 415 -9.25 16.12 -11.63
CA ALA A 415 -8.79 16.86 -12.81
C ALA A 415 -8.92 18.38 -12.63
N LEU A 416 -10.08 18.88 -12.20
CA LEU A 416 -10.30 20.32 -11.99
C LEU A 416 -9.40 20.88 -10.87
N TRP A 417 -9.16 20.11 -9.80
CA TRP A 417 -8.14 20.47 -8.81
C TRP A 417 -6.74 20.59 -9.42
N GLN A 418 -6.33 19.65 -10.28
CA GLN A 418 -5.03 19.70 -10.96
C GLN A 418 -4.88 20.90 -11.90
N GLU A 419 -5.96 21.33 -12.57
CA GLU A 419 -5.97 22.54 -13.43
C GLU A 419 -5.68 23.82 -12.62
N GLU A 420 -6.17 23.92 -11.39
CA GLU A 420 -5.88 25.01 -10.43
C GLU A 420 -4.56 24.76 -9.64
N GLY A 421 -3.80 23.72 -10.01
CA GLY A 421 -2.56 23.31 -9.35
C GLY A 421 -2.73 22.76 -7.93
N ILE A 422 -3.95 22.43 -7.49
CA ILE A 422 -4.22 21.66 -6.28
C ILE A 422 -3.87 20.21 -6.58
N ILE A 423 -3.03 19.59 -5.74
CA ILE A 423 -2.55 18.22 -5.97
C ILE A 423 -3.49 17.26 -5.22
N PRO A 424 -4.28 16.41 -5.92
CA PRO A 424 -5.08 15.39 -5.26
C PRO A 424 -4.12 14.31 -4.76
N VAL A 425 -4.10 14.09 -3.45
CA VAL A 425 -3.15 13.18 -2.80
C VAL A 425 -3.73 11.78 -2.68
N ASP A 426 -2.89 10.76 -2.81
CA ASP A 426 -3.28 9.35 -2.76
C ASP A 426 -3.20 8.78 -1.33
N PHE A 427 -3.77 9.52 -0.38
CA PHE A 427 -3.96 9.04 0.98
C PHE A 427 -5.40 9.22 1.46
N ASN A 428 -5.84 8.28 2.28
CA ASN A 428 -7.22 8.15 2.75
C ASN A 428 -7.30 8.40 4.25
N PHE A 429 -8.51 8.69 4.73
CA PHE A 429 -8.81 8.62 6.16
C PHE A 429 -8.92 7.16 6.64
N LEU A 430 -8.40 6.89 7.83
CA LEU A 430 -8.65 5.64 8.55
C LEU A 430 -10.04 5.75 9.20
N LEU A 431 -11.07 5.18 8.57
CA LEU A 431 -12.47 5.38 8.96
C LEU A 431 -12.92 4.49 10.14
N ASN A 432 -12.60 3.21 10.14
CA ASN A 432 -12.97 2.26 11.20
C ASN A 432 -11.93 1.12 11.30
N SER A 433 -11.90 0.42 12.43
CA SER A 433 -11.23 -0.89 12.56
C SER A 433 -12.26 -2.01 12.45
N GLU A 434 -11.99 -3.03 11.64
CA GLU A 434 -12.97 -4.05 11.25
C GLU A 434 -13.51 -4.88 12.44
N SER A 435 -14.83 -5.05 12.45
CA SER A 435 -15.54 -6.13 13.13
C SER A 435 -16.59 -6.66 12.17
N HIS A 436 -16.30 -7.78 11.48
CA HIS A 436 -17.20 -8.36 10.49
C HIS A 436 -18.42 -9.03 11.13
N GLU A 437 -19.59 -8.42 10.97
CA GLU A 437 -20.86 -9.10 10.73
C GLU A 437 -21.55 -8.34 9.57
N GLY A 438 -22.45 -8.98 8.81
CA GLY A 438 -23.04 -8.34 7.62
C GLY A 438 -24.25 -9.08 7.07
N GLU A 439 -24.90 -8.51 6.06
CA GLU A 439 -25.94 -9.16 5.23
C GLU A 439 -26.11 -8.43 3.88
N ALA A 440 -27.02 -8.87 3.00
CA ALA A 440 -26.95 -8.63 1.55
C ALA A 440 -28.20 -7.99 0.89
N GLY A 441 -28.02 -7.50 -0.34
CA GLY A 441 -29.08 -6.98 -1.25
C GLY A 441 -28.84 -5.54 -1.72
N GLU A 442 -29.28 -5.07 -2.90
CA GLU A 442 -29.89 -5.72 -4.08
C GLU A 442 -29.52 -4.94 -5.36
N ASN A 443 -29.61 -5.58 -6.54
CA ASN A 443 -29.27 -4.96 -7.83
C ASN A 443 -30.33 -3.98 -8.35
N ARG A 444 -29.88 -2.83 -8.90
CA ARG A 444 -30.62 -2.10 -9.96
C ARG A 444 -29.67 -1.53 -11.01
N THR A 445 -29.96 -1.84 -12.28
CA THR A 445 -29.20 -1.37 -13.47
C THR A 445 -30.02 -0.35 -14.25
N GLU A 446 -29.45 0.82 -14.52
CA GLU A 446 -29.93 1.77 -15.55
C GLU A 446 -28.76 2.19 -16.45
N SER A 447 -29.06 2.67 -17.66
CA SER A 447 -28.12 2.73 -18.80
C SER A 447 -27.88 4.16 -19.32
N ILE A 448 -27.74 4.35 -20.65
CA ILE A 448 -27.59 5.65 -21.37
C ILE A 448 -26.14 6.25 -21.25
N PRO A 449 -25.60 7.02 -22.23
CA PRO A 449 -25.27 6.68 -23.61
C PRO A 449 -23.80 7.04 -24.01
N SER A 450 -23.40 6.85 -25.28
CA SER A 450 -22.02 7.06 -25.78
C SER A 450 -21.78 8.33 -26.64
N ALA A 451 -20.78 9.15 -26.31
CA ALA A 451 -20.02 10.08 -27.18
C ALA A 451 -18.82 10.69 -26.39
N LEU A 452 -17.55 10.59 -26.81
CA LEU A 452 -16.82 11.42 -27.80
C LEU A 452 -16.73 12.94 -27.44
N SER A 453 -15.57 13.62 -27.48
CA SER A 453 -14.17 13.21 -27.71
C SER A 453 -13.13 14.29 -27.32
N LYS A 454 -11.90 13.86 -27.00
CA LYS A 454 -10.64 14.66 -26.93
C LYS A 454 -10.30 15.32 -28.30
N PRO A 455 -9.40 16.33 -28.43
CA PRO A 455 -8.10 16.49 -27.74
C PRO A 455 -7.85 17.95 -27.25
N ASN A 456 -6.66 18.57 -27.09
CA ASN A 456 -5.20 18.35 -27.36
C ASN A 456 -4.42 19.34 -26.43
N SER A 457 -3.11 19.32 -26.13
CA SER A 457 -2.04 18.28 -26.06
C SER A 457 -0.67 18.93 -25.75
N SER A 458 0.23 18.26 -25.03
CA SER A 458 1.68 18.37 -25.27
C SER A 458 2.37 17.01 -25.12
N LEU A 459 3.37 16.73 -25.97
CA LEU A 459 4.02 15.43 -26.17
C LEU A 459 5.50 15.62 -26.49
N ILE A 460 6.38 14.94 -25.73
CA ILE A 460 7.83 14.64 -25.86
C ILE A 460 8.25 14.30 -24.41
N ASP A 461 8.85 13.18 -24.02
CA ASP A 461 9.69 12.18 -24.72
C ASP A 461 9.25 10.71 -24.43
N ASP A 462 7.95 10.47 -24.21
CA ASP A 462 7.43 9.17 -23.75
C ASP A 462 7.55 7.99 -24.78
N ARG A 463 8.27 8.16 -25.90
CA ARG A 463 8.42 7.12 -26.93
C ARG A 463 9.53 6.12 -26.62
N ASN A 464 10.67 6.59 -26.11
CA ASN A 464 11.90 5.82 -26.03
C ASN A 464 11.90 4.81 -24.86
N LEU A 465 11.41 5.22 -23.68
CA LEU A 465 11.43 4.39 -22.47
C LEU A 465 10.63 3.08 -22.60
N ILE A 466 9.38 3.18 -23.07
CA ILE A 466 8.46 2.03 -23.14
C ILE A 466 8.92 1.04 -24.23
N ALA A 467 9.49 1.54 -25.32
CA ALA A 467 10.02 0.70 -26.40
C ALA A 467 11.24 -0.11 -25.93
N SER A 468 12.26 0.57 -25.39
CA SER A 468 13.46 -0.08 -24.83
C SER A 468 13.09 -1.17 -23.83
N ARG A 469 12.11 -0.91 -22.95
CA ARG A 469 11.68 -1.87 -21.92
C ARG A 469 11.17 -3.19 -22.51
N LYS A 470 10.31 -3.14 -23.53
CA LYS A 470 9.72 -4.35 -24.12
C LYS A 470 10.75 -5.21 -24.87
N GLU A 471 11.82 -4.59 -25.35
CA GLU A 471 12.91 -5.27 -26.06
C GLU A 471 13.95 -5.85 -25.08
N ASP A 472 14.23 -5.14 -23.97
CA ASP A 472 14.94 -5.68 -22.81
C ASP A 472 14.24 -6.91 -22.23
N HIS A 473 12.91 -6.87 -22.07
CA HIS A 473 12.10 -8.01 -21.61
C HIS A 473 12.28 -9.25 -22.49
N VAL A 474 12.18 -9.10 -23.83
CA VAL A 474 12.38 -10.21 -24.78
C VAL A 474 13.80 -10.78 -24.69
N ARG A 475 14.82 -9.90 -24.67
CA ARG A 475 16.23 -10.29 -24.60
C ARG A 475 16.56 -11.04 -23.30
N LEU A 476 16.11 -10.53 -22.17
CA LEU A 476 16.40 -11.10 -20.84
C LEU A 476 15.60 -12.39 -20.59
N ALA A 477 14.34 -12.47 -21.06
CA ALA A 477 13.56 -13.71 -21.01
C ALA A 477 14.21 -14.84 -21.83
N ARG A 478 14.75 -14.54 -23.02
CA ARG A 478 15.52 -15.52 -23.81
C ARG A 478 16.84 -15.91 -23.15
N ALA A 479 17.56 -14.96 -22.54
CA ALA A 479 18.77 -15.28 -21.77
C ALA A 479 18.47 -16.22 -20.58
N GLN A 480 17.32 -16.06 -19.92
CA GLN A 480 16.87 -16.99 -18.88
C GLN A 480 16.49 -18.37 -19.46
N GLN A 481 15.75 -18.41 -20.57
CA GLN A 481 15.33 -19.65 -21.24
C GLN A 481 16.53 -20.50 -21.70
N ALA A 482 17.54 -19.86 -22.30
CA ALA A 482 18.76 -20.53 -22.74
C ALA A 482 19.56 -21.14 -21.57
N ARG A 483 19.62 -20.45 -20.42
CA ARG A 483 20.23 -20.99 -19.18
C ARG A 483 19.45 -22.19 -18.66
N ALA A 484 18.11 -22.13 -18.63
CA ALA A 484 17.27 -23.24 -18.18
C ALA A 484 17.39 -24.51 -19.06
N GLN A 485 17.76 -24.36 -20.33
CA GLN A 485 18.04 -25.48 -21.24
C GLN A 485 19.45 -26.09 -21.04
N GLN A 486 20.40 -25.36 -20.44
CA GLN A 486 21.75 -25.85 -20.13
C GLN A 486 21.74 -26.69 -18.85
N ARG A 487 21.26 -27.93 -19.01
CA ARG A 487 20.73 -28.87 -18.01
C ARG A 487 21.60 -29.26 -16.79
N ASN A 488 22.81 -28.71 -16.65
CA ASN A 488 23.73 -28.95 -15.51
C ASN A 488 23.99 -27.71 -14.64
N LEU A 489 23.51 -26.52 -15.01
CA LEU A 489 23.68 -25.27 -14.25
C LEU A 489 22.35 -24.51 -14.07
N GLY A 490 21.27 -25.27 -13.87
CA GLY A 490 19.99 -24.71 -13.46
C GLY A 490 20.16 -23.95 -12.14
N GLU A 491 19.72 -22.70 -12.09
CA GLU A 491 19.80 -21.90 -10.87
C GLU A 491 19.08 -22.63 -9.74
N GLU A 492 19.68 -22.75 -8.56
CA GLU A 492 19.33 -23.73 -7.50
C GLU A 492 17.83 -23.80 -7.16
N TYR A 493 17.12 -22.69 -7.32
CA TYR A 493 15.68 -22.58 -7.16
C TYR A 493 14.86 -23.16 -8.33
N GLN A 494 15.22 -22.89 -9.59
CA GLN A 494 14.52 -23.43 -10.76
C GLN A 494 14.66 -24.96 -10.83
N GLY A 495 15.82 -25.50 -10.46
CA GLY A 495 16.04 -26.94 -10.30
C GLY A 495 14.97 -27.57 -9.41
N ARG A 496 14.88 -27.13 -8.14
CA ARG A 496 13.91 -27.64 -7.15
C ARG A 496 12.45 -27.59 -7.60
N VAL A 497 12.06 -26.63 -8.43
CA VAL A 497 10.70 -26.53 -8.99
C VAL A 497 10.47 -27.58 -10.09
N TYR A 498 11.48 -27.84 -10.91
CA TYR A 498 11.44 -28.91 -11.90
C TYR A 498 11.55 -30.30 -11.28
N ASP A 499 12.39 -30.48 -10.25
CA ASP A 499 12.56 -31.74 -9.53
C ASP A 499 11.22 -32.24 -8.94
N GLU A 500 10.39 -31.32 -8.42
CA GLU A 500 9.05 -31.63 -7.91
C GLU A 500 8.08 -32.07 -9.03
N LEU A 501 8.13 -31.43 -10.21
CA LEU A 501 7.33 -31.85 -11.37
C LEU A 501 7.84 -33.16 -11.97
N ASP A 502 9.15 -33.35 -12.04
CA ASP A 502 9.77 -34.55 -12.59
C ASP A 502 9.46 -35.77 -11.73
N SER A 503 9.45 -35.60 -10.41
CA SER A 503 9.03 -36.60 -9.40
C SER A 503 7.52 -36.87 -9.35
N CYS A 504 6.69 -36.22 -10.18
CA CYS A 504 5.33 -36.68 -10.45
C CYS A 504 5.38 -37.75 -11.55
N GLU A 505 5.22 -39.03 -11.19
CA GLU A 505 5.39 -40.16 -12.11
C GLU A 505 4.04 -40.74 -12.54
N PHE A 506 3.85 -41.03 -13.83
CA PHE A 506 2.69 -41.80 -14.29
C PHE A 506 2.92 -43.29 -14.03
N ILE A 507 1.88 -44.00 -13.56
CA ILE A 507 1.88 -45.46 -13.58
C ILE A 507 1.82 -45.91 -15.05
N HIS A 508 2.86 -46.63 -15.50
CA HIS A 508 2.98 -47.04 -16.89
C HIS A 508 2.01 -48.18 -17.26
N THR A 509 1.23 -47.97 -18.31
CA THR A 509 0.33 -48.96 -18.90
C THR A 509 1.07 -49.83 -19.92
N SER A 510 1.60 -50.98 -19.50
CA SER A 510 2.34 -51.89 -20.40
C SER A 510 1.50 -52.60 -21.46
N LEU A 511 0.18 -52.61 -21.30
CA LEU A 511 -0.80 -53.13 -22.25
C LEU A 511 -1.87 -52.05 -22.51
N PRO A 512 -1.61 -51.05 -23.37
CA PRO A 512 -2.50 -49.90 -23.52
C PRO A 512 -3.76 -50.17 -24.35
N GLU A 513 -3.80 -51.26 -25.13
CA GLU A 513 -4.94 -51.72 -25.96
C GLU A 513 -5.60 -50.64 -26.85
N ILE A 514 -4.82 -49.62 -27.24
CA ILE A 514 -5.21 -48.57 -28.19
C ILE A 514 -4.12 -48.33 -29.24
N SER A 515 -4.53 -47.79 -30.39
CA SER A 515 -3.65 -47.30 -31.45
C SER A 515 -3.69 -45.77 -31.54
N ILE A 516 -2.63 -45.16 -32.07
CA ILE A 516 -2.42 -43.70 -32.05
C ILE A 516 -3.50 -42.92 -32.85
N ASP A 517 -4.11 -43.55 -33.84
CA ASP A 517 -5.24 -43.03 -34.61
C ASP A 517 -6.56 -42.95 -33.81
N GLN A 518 -6.65 -43.63 -32.66
CA GLN A 518 -7.80 -43.53 -31.74
C GLN A 518 -7.67 -42.36 -30.74
N VAL A 519 -6.60 -41.56 -30.80
CA VAL A 519 -6.27 -40.54 -29.80
C VAL A 519 -6.63 -39.13 -30.27
N ASP A 520 -7.70 -38.57 -29.70
CA ASP A 520 -8.12 -37.18 -29.87
C ASP A 520 -7.58 -36.31 -28.72
N ILE A 521 -6.58 -35.48 -29.04
CA ILE A 521 -5.99 -34.48 -28.12
C ILE A 521 -6.59 -33.08 -28.29
N SER A 522 -7.71 -32.95 -28.99
CA SER A 522 -8.42 -31.67 -29.11
C SER A 522 -9.06 -31.26 -27.79
N THR A 523 -9.18 -29.95 -27.61
CA THR A 523 -9.74 -29.31 -26.40
C THR A 523 -10.47 -28.03 -26.80
N ASP A 524 -10.95 -27.27 -25.82
CA ASP A 524 -11.34 -25.88 -26.01
C ASP A 524 -10.49 -24.96 -25.12
N LEU A 525 -10.38 -23.69 -25.50
CA LEU A 525 -10.09 -22.61 -24.57
C LEU A 525 -11.17 -21.55 -24.77
N ALA A 526 -11.96 -21.33 -23.72
CA ALA A 526 -12.96 -20.28 -23.72
C ALA A 526 -13.99 -20.43 -24.87
N GLY A 527 -14.41 -21.67 -25.13
CA GLY A 527 -15.29 -22.01 -26.25
C GLY A 527 -14.61 -22.08 -27.62
N ILE A 528 -13.37 -21.63 -27.75
CA ILE A 528 -12.59 -21.73 -29.00
C ILE A 528 -11.98 -23.14 -29.08
N ARG A 529 -12.46 -23.98 -30.02
CA ARG A 529 -11.92 -25.33 -30.21
C ARG A 529 -10.46 -25.28 -30.69
N GLN A 530 -9.60 -26.11 -30.09
CA GLN A 530 -8.20 -26.29 -30.46
C GLN A 530 -7.97 -27.76 -30.84
N ASN A 531 -7.30 -28.02 -31.97
CA ASN A 531 -6.92 -29.40 -32.37
C ASN A 531 -5.62 -29.89 -31.70
N LYS A 532 -5.14 -29.14 -30.71
CA LYS A 532 -3.91 -29.35 -29.93
C LYS A 532 -4.24 -28.92 -28.49
N PRO A 533 -3.72 -29.57 -27.44
CA PRO A 533 -4.02 -29.21 -26.06
C PRO A 533 -3.10 -28.09 -25.53
N PHE A 534 -2.60 -27.24 -26.42
CA PHE A 534 -1.69 -26.15 -26.10
C PHE A 534 -1.82 -24.97 -27.08
N PHE A 535 -1.45 -23.78 -26.62
CA PHE A 535 -1.53 -22.54 -27.40
C PHE A 535 -0.30 -21.64 -27.20
N ILE A 536 -0.06 -20.74 -28.16
CA ILE A 536 0.98 -19.71 -28.06
C ILE A 536 0.47 -18.66 -27.07
N ASN A 537 1.08 -18.57 -25.89
CA ASN A 537 0.60 -17.70 -24.80
C ASN A 537 1.29 -16.32 -24.83
N ALA A 538 0.73 -15.36 -24.09
CA ALA A 538 1.16 -13.96 -24.10
C ALA A 538 2.67 -13.78 -23.86
N MET A 539 3.27 -12.84 -24.60
CA MET A 539 4.71 -12.57 -24.58
C MET A 539 5.05 -11.08 -24.75
N THR A 540 4.81 -10.52 -25.94
CA THR A 540 5.26 -9.15 -26.28
C THR A 540 4.41 -8.50 -27.38
N GLY A 541 4.77 -7.28 -27.79
CA GLY A 541 4.12 -6.50 -28.85
C GLY A 541 4.09 -5.00 -28.54
N GLY A 542 4.02 -4.15 -29.56
CA GLY A 542 3.95 -2.69 -29.40
C GLY A 542 5.22 -1.90 -29.73
N THR A 543 6.26 -2.57 -30.18
CA THR A 543 7.45 -1.99 -30.84
C THR A 543 7.61 -2.63 -32.21
N GLU A 544 8.46 -2.08 -33.08
CA GLU A 544 8.66 -2.62 -34.43
C GLU A 544 9.22 -4.06 -34.36
N LEU A 545 10.26 -4.31 -33.57
CA LEU A 545 10.83 -5.65 -33.33
C LEU A 545 9.80 -6.62 -32.72
N THR A 546 9.04 -6.16 -31.72
CA THR A 546 8.09 -7.03 -31.01
C THR A 546 6.83 -7.33 -31.82
N ASN A 547 6.49 -6.48 -32.80
CA ASN A 547 5.46 -6.74 -33.79
C ASN A 547 5.94 -7.68 -34.90
N GLU A 548 7.22 -7.63 -35.30
CA GLU A 548 7.82 -8.62 -36.22
C GLU A 548 7.77 -10.04 -35.62
N ILE A 549 8.09 -10.17 -34.32
CA ILE A 549 7.95 -11.43 -33.57
C ILE A 549 6.49 -11.91 -33.58
N ASN A 550 5.53 -11.03 -33.29
CA ASN A 550 4.11 -11.38 -33.33
C ASN A 550 3.63 -11.79 -34.73
N MET A 551 4.13 -11.16 -35.80
CA MET A 551 3.82 -11.55 -37.18
C MET A 551 4.30 -12.96 -37.50
N LYS A 552 5.56 -13.28 -37.15
CA LYS A 552 6.12 -14.64 -37.34
C LYS A 552 5.35 -15.69 -36.53
N LEU A 553 4.97 -15.37 -35.28
CA LEU A 553 4.15 -16.26 -34.45
C LEU A 553 2.73 -16.44 -35.00
N ALA A 554 2.11 -15.39 -35.55
CA ALA A 554 0.81 -15.48 -36.22
C ALA A 554 0.87 -16.34 -37.49
N GLN A 555 1.96 -16.27 -38.24
CA GLN A 555 2.19 -17.14 -39.41
C GLN A 555 2.38 -18.61 -39.02
N VAL A 556 3.05 -18.90 -37.90
CA VAL A 556 3.12 -20.26 -37.31
C VAL A 556 1.73 -20.72 -36.85
N ALA A 557 1.01 -19.89 -36.10
CA ALA A 557 -0.34 -20.16 -35.60
C ALA A 557 -1.30 -20.48 -36.75
N GLY A 558 -1.30 -19.64 -37.79
CA GLY A 558 -2.17 -19.73 -38.96
C GLY A 558 -1.83 -20.86 -39.94
N ARG A 559 -0.66 -21.48 -39.83
CA ARG A 559 -0.30 -22.74 -40.52
C ARG A 559 -0.66 -23.98 -39.72
N THR A 560 -0.50 -23.91 -38.39
CA THR A 560 -0.66 -25.07 -37.49
C THR A 560 -2.05 -25.22 -36.88
N GLY A 561 -2.93 -24.23 -37.05
CA GLY A 561 -4.23 -24.16 -36.37
C GLY A 561 -4.11 -23.94 -34.86
N THR A 562 -3.00 -23.34 -34.40
CA THR A 562 -2.72 -23.10 -32.98
C THR A 562 -3.26 -21.74 -32.57
N LEU A 563 -3.94 -21.66 -31.41
CA LEU A 563 -4.45 -20.40 -30.87
C LEU A 563 -3.29 -19.49 -30.41
N MET A 564 -3.43 -18.16 -30.55
CA MET A 564 -2.39 -17.20 -30.18
C MET A 564 -2.89 -16.08 -29.27
N ALA A 565 -2.29 -15.94 -28.08
CA ALA A 565 -2.43 -14.78 -27.22
C ALA A 565 -1.31 -13.76 -27.45
N LEU A 566 -1.68 -12.49 -27.54
CA LEU A 566 -0.74 -11.38 -27.72
C LEU A 566 -0.12 -10.97 -26.39
N GLY A 567 1.03 -10.27 -26.41
CA GLY A 567 1.53 -9.58 -25.22
C GLY A 567 0.78 -8.27 -24.94
N SER A 568 0.93 -7.76 -23.71
CA SER A 568 0.25 -6.57 -23.17
C SER A 568 0.04 -5.44 -24.20
N MET A 569 -1.24 -5.25 -24.56
CA MET A 569 -1.73 -4.27 -25.52
C MET A 569 -1.99 -2.89 -24.91
N SER A 570 -1.61 -2.65 -23.64
CA SER A 570 -1.71 -1.34 -22.94
C SER A 570 -1.11 -0.16 -23.71
N ILE A 571 -0.16 -0.45 -24.62
CA ILE A 571 0.42 0.52 -25.56
C ILE A 571 -0.61 1.10 -26.55
N LEU A 572 -1.61 0.32 -26.97
CA LEU A 572 -2.70 0.77 -27.84
C LEU A 572 -3.62 1.75 -27.10
N VAL A 573 -3.91 1.46 -25.83
CA VAL A 573 -4.69 2.33 -24.94
C VAL A 573 -3.97 3.67 -24.75
N LYS A 574 -2.65 3.64 -24.50
CA LYS A 574 -1.83 4.85 -24.33
C LYS A 574 -1.58 5.61 -25.65
N LYS A 575 -1.50 4.92 -26.79
CA LYS A 575 -1.13 5.48 -28.10
C LYS A 575 -1.97 4.84 -29.22
N PRO A 576 -3.22 5.32 -29.47
CA PRO A 576 -4.14 4.73 -30.45
C PRO A 576 -3.59 4.58 -31.88
N GLN A 577 -2.54 5.32 -32.22
CA GLN A 577 -1.78 5.21 -33.48
C GLN A 577 -1.24 3.79 -33.76
N VAL A 578 -0.93 2.99 -32.73
CA VAL A 578 -0.44 1.62 -32.96
C VAL A 578 -1.55 0.62 -33.32
N ARG A 579 -2.83 1.02 -33.23
CA ARG A 579 -3.99 0.16 -33.55
C ARG A 579 -3.92 -0.42 -34.96
N ASP A 580 -3.38 0.31 -35.93
CA ASP A 580 -3.31 -0.16 -37.32
C ASP A 580 -2.22 -1.22 -37.54
N LEU A 581 -1.24 -1.34 -36.64
CA LEU A 581 -0.28 -2.45 -36.64
C LEU A 581 -0.94 -3.76 -36.16
N TYR A 582 -1.82 -3.65 -35.17
CA TYR A 582 -2.63 -4.76 -34.67
C TYR A 582 -3.71 -5.20 -35.67
N ARG A 583 -4.37 -4.24 -36.34
CA ARG A 583 -5.30 -4.53 -37.45
C ARG A 583 -4.60 -5.24 -38.61
N ARG A 584 -3.40 -4.77 -39.00
CA ARG A 584 -2.58 -5.42 -40.03
C ARG A 584 -2.24 -6.86 -39.66
N LEU A 585 -1.88 -7.13 -38.40
CA LEU A 585 -1.60 -8.48 -37.92
C LEU A 585 -2.78 -9.44 -38.14
N LYS A 586 -4.01 -9.00 -37.86
CA LYS A 586 -5.23 -9.78 -38.16
C LYS A 586 -5.55 -9.85 -39.67
N GLN A 587 -5.35 -8.77 -40.42
CA GLN A 587 -5.60 -8.74 -41.87
C GLN A 587 -4.66 -9.65 -42.67
N GLU A 588 -3.40 -9.78 -42.25
CA GLU A 588 -2.41 -10.67 -42.88
C GLU A 588 -2.52 -12.12 -42.35
N ASN A 589 -3.23 -12.36 -41.25
CA ASN A 589 -3.43 -13.68 -40.65
C ASN A 589 -4.91 -13.90 -40.26
N PRO A 590 -5.88 -13.79 -41.20
CA PRO A 590 -7.31 -13.77 -40.88
C PRO A 590 -7.81 -15.09 -40.27
N GLN A 591 -7.17 -16.20 -40.61
CA GLN A 591 -7.45 -17.55 -40.08
C GLN A 591 -6.99 -17.76 -38.64
N VAL A 592 -6.18 -16.85 -38.09
CA VAL A 592 -5.75 -16.92 -36.68
C VAL A 592 -6.86 -16.41 -35.78
N SER A 593 -7.26 -17.26 -34.84
CA SER A 593 -7.99 -16.84 -33.65
C SER A 593 -7.00 -16.19 -32.69
N PHE A 594 -7.25 -14.94 -32.31
CA PHE A 594 -6.40 -14.21 -31.36
C PHE A 594 -7.07 -14.12 -29.98
N ILE A 595 -6.24 -14.12 -28.94
CA ILE A 595 -6.62 -13.67 -27.59
C ILE A 595 -5.95 -12.32 -27.36
N ALA A 596 -6.75 -11.28 -27.10
CA ALA A 596 -6.22 -9.97 -26.71
C ALA A 596 -5.66 -10.04 -25.28
N ASN A 597 -4.73 -9.16 -24.92
CA ASN A 597 -4.12 -9.17 -23.59
C ASN A 597 -3.97 -7.75 -23.03
N LEU A 598 -4.46 -7.52 -21.81
CA LEU A 598 -4.44 -6.22 -21.13
C LEU A 598 -4.18 -6.42 -19.63
N GLY A 599 -3.70 -5.39 -18.92
CA GLY A 599 -3.48 -5.45 -17.48
C GLY A 599 -4.75 -5.12 -16.67
N ALA A 600 -4.77 -5.54 -15.40
CA ALA A 600 -5.89 -5.34 -14.48
C ALA A 600 -6.11 -3.86 -14.05
N GLU A 601 -5.18 -2.96 -14.36
CA GLU A 601 -5.29 -1.52 -14.10
C GLU A 601 -6.15 -0.77 -15.14
N HIS A 602 -6.57 -1.44 -16.21
CA HIS A 602 -7.29 -0.83 -17.34
C HIS A 602 -8.82 -0.87 -17.22
N SER A 603 -9.48 -0.01 -17.99
CA SER A 603 -10.94 0.14 -18.01
C SER A 603 -11.65 -0.81 -18.99
N PRO A 604 -12.98 -1.02 -18.86
CA PRO A 604 -13.77 -1.84 -19.81
C PRO A 604 -13.73 -1.33 -21.26
N GLU A 605 -13.68 -0.02 -21.49
CA GLU A 605 -13.55 0.57 -22.83
C GLU A 605 -12.14 0.31 -23.40
N SER A 606 -11.13 0.27 -22.54
CA SER A 606 -9.76 -0.11 -22.91
C SER A 606 -9.69 -1.58 -23.31
N ALA A 607 -10.42 -2.46 -22.61
CA ALA A 607 -10.59 -3.88 -22.93
C ALA A 607 -11.29 -4.10 -24.28
N LEU A 608 -12.42 -3.43 -24.52
CA LEU A 608 -13.11 -3.43 -25.83
C LEU A 608 -12.16 -2.98 -26.95
N ALA A 609 -11.47 -1.84 -26.75
CA ALA A 609 -10.61 -1.24 -27.75
C ALA A 609 -9.36 -2.07 -28.14
N VAL A 610 -8.95 -3.05 -27.32
CA VAL A 610 -7.88 -4.01 -27.67
C VAL A 610 -8.43 -5.29 -28.30
N VAL A 611 -9.62 -5.75 -27.94
CA VAL A 611 -10.30 -6.88 -28.62
C VAL A 611 -10.65 -6.50 -30.06
N GLU A 612 -11.30 -5.35 -30.26
CA GLU A 612 -11.67 -4.81 -31.57
C GLU A 612 -10.46 -4.55 -32.49
N ALA A 613 -9.27 -4.35 -31.92
CA ALA A 613 -8.07 -4.06 -32.70
C ALA A 613 -7.51 -5.28 -33.45
N VAL A 614 -7.86 -6.50 -33.03
CA VAL A 614 -7.37 -7.77 -33.61
C VAL A 614 -8.46 -8.82 -33.87
N ASP A 615 -9.74 -8.47 -33.69
CA ASP A 615 -10.86 -9.42 -33.76
C ASP A 615 -10.66 -10.62 -32.81
N ALA A 616 -10.32 -10.30 -31.55
CA ALA A 616 -10.00 -11.32 -30.56
C ALA A 616 -11.24 -12.12 -30.12
N GLN A 617 -11.08 -13.43 -30.05
CA GLN A 617 -12.11 -14.38 -29.66
C GLN A 617 -12.19 -14.57 -28.13
N ALA A 618 -11.22 -14.03 -27.38
CA ALA A 618 -11.19 -13.96 -25.92
C ALA A 618 -10.29 -12.80 -25.45
N LEU A 619 -10.38 -12.44 -24.17
CA LEU A 619 -9.50 -11.46 -23.53
C LEU A 619 -8.77 -12.07 -22.33
N GLN A 620 -7.44 -12.00 -22.31
CA GLN A 620 -6.63 -12.19 -21.12
C GLN A 620 -6.49 -10.89 -20.34
N ILE A 621 -6.78 -10.93 -19.04
CA ILE A 621 -6.37 -9.89 -18.08
C ILE A 621 -5.19 -10.42 -17.26
N HIS A 622 -4.03 -9.79 -17.40
CA HIS A 622 -2.84 -10.15 -16.63
C HIS A 622 -2.79 -9.43 -15.28
N ILE A 623 -2.40 -10.21 -14.28
CA ILE A 623 -2.22 -9.83 -12.87
C ILE A 623 -0.73 -10.02 -12.59
N ASN A 624 0.01 -8.93 -12.35
CA ASN A 624 1.47 -8.94 -12.27
C ASN A 624 2.07 -8.12 -11.09
N PRO A 625 1.47 -8.05 -9.89
CA PRO A 625 1.91 -7.14 -8.83
C PRO A 625 3.36 -7.38 -8.38
N ALA A 626 3.82 -8.64 -8.39
CA ALA A 626 5.20 -9.01 -8.07
C ALA A 626 6.23 -8.57 -9.13
N GLN A 627 5.80 -8.29 -10.37
CA GLN A 627 6.62 -7.62 -11.39
C GLN A 627 6.59 -6.09 -11.18
N GLU A 628 5.41 -5.51 -10.98
CA GLU A 628 5.24 -4.07 -10.83
C GLU A 628 6.01 -3.51 -9.62
N ILE A 629 5.98 -4.21 -8.46
CA ILE A 629 6.72 -3.81 -7.24
C ILE A 629 8.23 -3.68 -7.46
N VAL A 630 8.85 -4.54 -8.27
CA VAL A 630 10.30 -4.52 -8.49
C VAL A 630 10.72 -3.63 -9.68
N MET A 631 9.79 -3.31 -10.58
CA MET A 631 9.97 -2.26 -11.60
C MET A 631 10.03 -0.88 -10.92
N PRO A 632 11.08 -0.06 -11.11
CA PRO A 632 11.10 1.32 -10.61
C PRO A 632 9.96 2.17 -11.16
N GLU A 633 9.59 1.94 -12.41
CA GLU A 633 8.48 2.62 -13.11
C GLU A 633 7.16 1.82 -13.09
N GLY A 634 7.07 0.78 -12.25
CA GLY A 634 5.86 -0.03 -12.08
C GLY A 634 4.90 0.53 -11.04
N SER A 635 3.70 -0.03 -10.99
CA SER A 635 2.71 0.39 -9.98
C SER A 635 3.17 0.08 -8.55
N ARG A 636 2.70 0.90 -7.61
CA ARG A 636 2.73 0.63 -6.16
C ARG A 636 1.33 0.49 -5.56
N ASP A 637 0.29 0.72 -6.36
CA ASP A 637 -1.09 0.52 -6.00
C ASP A 637 -1.73 -0.59 -6.85
N PHE A 638 -2.50 -1.44 -6.18
CA PHE A 638 -3.23 -2.58 -6.74
C PHE A 638 -4.70 -2.61 -6.24
N ARG A 639 -5.15 -1.56 -5.52
CA ARG A 639 -6.55 -1.35 -5.14
C ARG A 639 -7.41 -1.21 -6.39
N GLY A 640 -8.68 -1.60 -6.32
CA GLY A 640 -9.62 -1.53 -7.44
C GLY A 640 -9.38 -2.56 -8.57
N TRP A 641 -8.33 -3.38 -8.52
CA TRP A 641 -8.07 -4.38 -9.56
C TRP A 641 -9.18 -5.44 -9.68
N VAL A 642 -9.77 -5.86 -8.55
CA VAL A 642 -10.91 -6.80 -8.54
C VAL A 642 -12.15 -6.16 -9.16
N ASP A 643 -12.41 -4.89 -8.84
CA ASP A 643 -13.54 -4.13 -9.40
C ASP A 643 -13.36 -3.90 -10.91
N ASN A 644 -12.16 -3.53 -11.36
CA ASN A 644 -11.82 -3.44 -12.77
C ASN A 644 -12.03 -4.76 -13.51
N ILE A 645 -11.52 -5.88 -12.95
CA ILE A 645 -11.70 -7.22 -13.52
C ILE A 645 -13.20 -7.57 -13.61
N THR A 646 -13.99 -7.24 -12.59
CA THR A 646 -15.44 -7.46 -12.56
C THR A 646 -16.15 -6.63 -13.65
N ASN A 647 -15.84 -5.34 -13.75
CA ASN A 647 -16.41 -4.44 -14.76
C ASN A 647 -16.01 -4.85 -16.19
N ILE A 648 -14.78 -5.33 -16.39
CA ILE A 648 -14.33 -5.94 -17.66
C ILE A 648 -15.11 -7.22 -17.95
N ALA A 649 -15.26 -8.13 -16.97
CA ALA A 649 -15.99 -9.38 -17.14
C ALA A 649 -17.46 -9.15 -17.52
N ILE A 650 -18.11 -8.12 -16.96
CA ILE A 650 -19.46 -7.69 -17.34
C ILE A 650 -19.47 -7.17 -18.79
N ALA A 651 -18.63 -6.20 -19.14
CA ALA A 651 -18.62 -5.58 -20.47
C ALA A 651 -18.23 -6.56 -21.60
N MET A 652 -17.34 -7.52 -21.32
CA MET A 652 -16.98 -8.59 -22.28
C MET A 652 -18.12 -9.59 -22.45
N ARG A 653 -18.85 -9.93 -21.37
CA ARG A 653 -20.03 -10.82 -21.41
C ARG A 653 -21.14 -10.27 -22.29
N GLU A 654 -21.37 -8.95 -22.30
CA GLU A 654 -22.32 -8.31 -23.23
C GLU A 654 -21.99 -8.50 -24.72
N ARG A 655 -20.74 -8.85 -25.04
CA ARG A 655 -20.25 -9.10 -26.41
C ARG A 655 -20.00 -10.58 -26.68
N SER A 656 -20.38 -11.46 -25.75
CA SER A 656 -20.02 -12.89 -25.74
C SER A 656 -18.50 -13.15 -25.79
N ILE A 657 -17.68 -12.18 -25.38
CA ILE A 657 -16.22 -12.34 -25.26
C ILE A 657 -15.94 -12.95 -23.88
N PRO A 658 -15.30 -14.12 -23.79
CA PRO A 658 -14.90 -14.71 -22.52
C PRO A 658 -13.60 -14.07 -22.01
N VAL A 659 -13.49 -13.95 -20.67
CA VAL A 659 -12.32 -13.39 -20.00
C VAL A 659 -11.53 -14.48 -19.28
N ILE A 660 -10.21 -14.41 -19.45
CA ILE A 660 -9.22 -15.30 -18.83
C ILE A 660 -8.37 -14.46 -17.87
N ALA A 661 -8.46 -14.70 -16.56
CA ALA A 661 -7.52 -14.09 -15.62
C ALA A 661 -6.18 -14.84 -15.70
N LYS A 662 -5.06 -14.11 -15.70
CA LYS A 662 -3.74 -14.68 -15.99
C LYS A 662 -2.66 -14.14 -15.07
N GLU A 663 -1.83 -14.99 -14.48
CA GLU A 663 -0.58 -14.59 -13.82
C GLU A 663 0.58 -14.49 -14.84
N VAL A 664 1.75 -14.00 -14.43
CA VAL A 664 2.93 -13.77 -15.30
C VAL A 664 4.15 -14.62 -14.95
N GLY A 665 4.16 -15.33 -13.82
CA GLY A 665 5.23 -16.25 -13.43
C GLY A 665 5.34 -16.57 -11.94
N PHE A 666 4.34 -16.21 -11.13
CA PHE A 666 4.34 -16.33 -9.68
C PHE A 666 3.16 -17.15 -9.13
N GLY A 667 2.22 -17.61 -9.96
CA GLY A 667 1.19 -18.58 -9.56
C GLY A 667 0.00 -17.99 -8.79
N MET A 668 -1.22 -18.41 -9.14
CA MET A 668 -2.44 -18.07 -8.39
C MET A 668 -2.71 -19.03 -7.23
N SER A 669 -3.37 -18.54 -6.19
CA SER A 669 -3.86 -19.34 -5.05
C SER A 669 -5.35 -19.66 -5.17
N ARG A 670 -5.85 -20.61 -4.38
CA ARG A 670 -7.28 -20.93 -4.26
C ARG A 670 -8.09 -19.71 -3.81
N GLN A 671 -7.54 -18.89 -2.91
CA GLN A 671 -8.13 -17.62 -2.50
C GLN A 671 -8.25 -16.64 -3.68
N THR A 672 -7.17 -16.49 -4.48
CA THR A 672 -7.18 -15.65 -5.68
C THR A 672 -8.21 -16.14 -6.70
N ALA A 673 -8.30 -17.45 -6.93
CA ALA A 673 -9.26 -18.03 -7.86
C ALA A 673 -10.73 -17.90 -7.39
N GLN A 674 -10.99 -17.96 -6.08
CA GLN A 674 -12.32 -17.70 -5.52
C GLN A 674 -12.74 -16.24 -5.73
N ILE A 675 -11.86 -15.27 -5.46
CA ILE A 675 -12.11 -13.84 -5.71
C ILE A 675 -12.37 -13.59 -7.22
N LEU A 676 -11.62 -14.26 -8.10
CA LEU A 676 -11.82 -14.15 -9.54
C LEU A 676 -13.13 -14.80 -10.03
N LYS A 677 -13.55 -15.92 -9.42
CA LYS A 677 -14.88 -16.52 -9.64
C LYS A 677 -16.00 -15.56 -9.27
N GLU A 678 -15.87 -14.88 -8.13
CA GLU A 678 -16.81 -13.87 -7.63
C GLU A 678 -16.85 -12.63 -8.54
N ALA A 679 -15.69 -12.21 -9.07
CA ALA A 679 -15.57 -11.21 -10.15
C ALA A 679 -16.11 -11.68 -11.52
N GLY A 680 -16.71 -12.88 -11.60
CA GLY A 680 -17.36 -13.40 -12.80
C GLY A 680 -16.42 -14.02 -13.84
N ILE A 681 -15.18 -14.34 -13.47
CA ILE A 681 -14.21 -15.03 -14.33
C ILE A 681 -14.39 -16.55 -14.24
N THR A 682 -14.42 -17.21 -15.39
CA THR A 682 -14.49 -18.69 -15.49
C THR A 682 -13.13 -19.33 -15.78
N TYR A 683 -12.25 -18.64 -16.52
CA TYR A 683 -10.99 -19.21 -17.01
C TYR A 683 -9.79 -18.60 -16.30
N ILE A 684 -8.89 -19.44 -15.78
CA ILE A 684 -7.71 -18.97 -15.03
C ILE A 684 -6.44 -19.63 -15.57
N ASP A 685 -5.55 -18.82 -16.15
CA ASP A 685 -4.16 -19.21 -16.46
C ASP A 685 -3.28 -19.00 -15.23
N VAL A 686 -2.97 -20.12 -14.57
CA VAL A 686 -2.27 -20.14 -13.29
C VAL A 686 -0.86 -19.57 -13.39
N ALA A 687 -0.21 -19.68 -14.55
CA ALA A 687 1.09 -19.09 -14.88
C ALA A 687 2.11 -19.12 -13.73
N GLY A 688 2.41 -20.32 -13.26
CA GLY A 688 3.19 -20.52 -12.04
C GLY A 688 4.70 -20.35 -12.22
N LYS A 689 5.39 -20.33 -11.08
CA LYS A 689 6.85 -20.22 -11.04
C LYS A 689 7.51 -21.49 -11.58
N GLY A 690 8.67 -21.29 -12.23
CA GLY A 690 9.52 -22.35 -12.80
C GLY A 690 10.18 -21.88 -14.10
N GLY A 691 9.39 -21.30 -15.01
CA GLY A 691 9.87 -20.71 -16.27
C GLY A 691 10.40 -19.29 -16.10
N THR A 692 9.93 -18.38 -16.96
CA THR A 692 10.22 -16.94 -16.92
C THR A 692 9.98 -16.36 -15.54
N ASN A 693 10.94 -15.59 -15.02
CA ASN A 693 10.87 -14.98 -13.70
C ASN A 693 11.08 -13.46 -13.84
N PHE A 694 9.98 -12.70 -13.75
CA PHE A 694 10.05 -11.26 -13.97
C PHE A 694 10.91 -10.53 -12.93
N ILE A 695 10.98 -10.98 -11.67
CA ILE A 695 11.89 -10.39 -10.67
C ILE A 695 13.37 -10.51 -11.11
N THR A 696 13.74 -11.64 -11.71
CA THR A 696 15.10 -11.86 -12.23
C THR A 696 15.39 -11.00 -13.47
N ILE A 697 14.39 -10.81 -14.34
CA ILE A 697 14.48 -9.91 -15.51
C ILE A 697 14.62 -8.45 -15.08
N GLU A 698 13.83 -8.01 -14.09
CA GLU A 698 13.84 -6.63 -13.59
C GLU A 698 15.14 -6.28 -12.86
N ASN A 699 15.63 -7.16 -11.99
CA ASN A 699 16.95 -7.01 -11.36
C ASN A 699 18.09 -6.98 -12.41
N ALA A 700 18.00 -7.76 -13.49
CA ALA A 700 18.97 -7.69 -14.58
C ALA A 700 18.92 -6.35 -15.34
N ARG A 701 17.71 -5.86 -15.67
CA ARG A 701 17.53 -4.55 -16.33
C ARG A 701 18.01 -3.39 -15.45
N LEU A 702 17.86 -3.49 -14.13
CA LEU A 702 18.42 -2.55 -13.15
C LEU A 702 19.94 -2.52 -13.18
N ARG A 703 20.59 -3.69 -13.04
CA ARG A 703 22.05 -3.83 -13.06
C ARG A 703 22.67 -3.35 -14.39
N GLU A 704 22.04 -3.64 -15.52
CA GLU A 704 22.49 -3.17 -16.84
C GLU A 704 22.37 -1.65 -17.02
N LYS A 705 21.35 -1.01 -16.42
CA LYS A 705 21.25 0.47 -16.41
C LYS A 705 22.35 1.09 -15.54
N GLN A 706 22.61 0.53 -14.36
CA GLN A 706 23.66 1.02 -13.45
C GLN A 706 25.07 0.87 -14.06
N GLY A 707 25.37 -0.30 -14.65
CA GLY A 707 26.68 -0.59 -15.24
C GLY A 707 27.06 0.24 -16.48
N ARG A 708 26.12 0.99 -17.07
CA ARG A 708 26.38 1.89 -18.22
C ARG A 708 26.81 3.31 -17.82
N SER A 709 26.66 3.70 -16.57
CA SER A 709 26.88 5.10 -16.12
C SER A 709 28.19 5.35 -15.38
N SER A 710 28.97 4.31 -15.04
CA SER A 710 30.23 4.48 -14.32
C SER A 710 31.21 3.34 -14.59
N GLY A 711 32.44 3.67 -14.99
CA GLY A 711 33.58 2.75 -15.03
C GLY A 711 34.14 2.44 -13.64
N GLN A 712 33.28 2.04 -12.70
CA GLN A 712 33.64 1.60 -11.35
C GLN A 712 33.38 0.09 -11.25
N THR A 713 34.38 -0.67 -10.82
CA THR A 713 34.33 -2.15 -10.77
C THR A 713 33.70 -2.73 -9.51
N GLU A 714 33.27 -1.87 -8.58
CA GLU A 714 32.64 -2.24 -7.31
C GLU A 714 31.14 -1.87 -7.33
N PRO A 715 30.21 -2.81 -7.08
CA PRO A 715 28.79 -2.50 -6.97
C PRO A 715 28.51 -1.65 -5.74
N ARG A 716 27.85 -0.50 -5.91
CA ARG A 716 27.33 0.26 -4.76
C ARG A 716 26.20 -0.55 -4.12
N LEU A 717 26.44 -1.13 -2.94
CA LEU A 717 25.41 -1.79 -2.14
C LEU A 717 24.36 -0.75 -1.70
N GLY A 718 23.25 -0.66 -2.45
CA GLY A 718 22.23 0.36 -2.24
C GLY A 718 20.89 0.03 -2.91
N ILE A 719 19.93 -0.42 -2.08
CA ILE A 719 18.48 -0.19 -2.23
C ILE A 719 17.76 -0.87 -3.43
N SER A 720 18.46 -1.44 -4.42
CA SER A 720 17.85 -1.85 -5.70
C SER A 720 18.19 -3.29 -6.18
N ASP A 721 18.26 -4.26 -5.26
CA ASP A 721 18.40 -5.68 -5.62
C ASP A 721 17.37 -6.57 -4.91
N PHE A 722 16.40 -7.08 -5.68
CA PHE A 722 15.36 -7.99 -5.21
C PHE A 722 15.72 -9.48 -5.43
N SER A 723 17.00 -9.84 -5.59
CA SER A 723 17.41 -11.22 -5.87
C SER A 723 17.01 -12.22 -4.78
N TYR A 724 16.73 -11.76 -3.55
CA TYR A 724 16.18 -12.60 -2.48
C TYR A 724 14.71 -13.03 -2.73
N LEU A 725 13.94 -12.23 -3.49
CA LEU A 725 12.58 -12.57 -3.94
C LEU A 725 12.56 -13.46 -5.20
N LYS A 726 13.71 -13.89 -5.71
CA LYS A 726 13.81 -14.80 -6.86
C LYS A 726 13.00 -16.08 -6.68
N SER A 727 12.85 -16.55 -5.43
CA SER A 727 12.09 -17.75 -5.06
C SER A 727 10.58 -17.54 -4.83
N TRP A 728 10.07 -16.32 -5.03
CA TRP A 728 8.68 -15.92 -4.73
C TRP A 728 7.63 -16.66 -5.58
N GLY A 729 6.40 -16.77 -5.05
CA GLY A 729 5.23 -17.33 -5.73
C GLY A 729 4.95 -18.82 -5.48
N ILE A 730 3.97 -19.36 -6.20
CA ILE A 730 3.50 -20.76 -6.22
C ILE A 730 3.93 -21.41 -7.55
N SER A 731 4.39 -22.67 -7.53
CA SER A 731 4.78 -23.40 -8.75
C SER A 731 3.57 -23.77 -9.59
N THR A 732 3.73 -23.91 -10.91
CA THR A 732 2.62 -24.24 -11.84
C THR A 732 1.86 -25.49 -11.41
N LEU A 733 2.60 -26.51 -10.95
CA LEU A 733 2.08 -27.72 -10.33
C LEU A 733 1.18 -27.42 -9.12
N ARG A 734 1.72 -26.75 -8.08
CA ARG A 734 0.99 -26.43 -6.85
C ARG A 734 -0.19 -25.49 -7.10
N SER A 735 -0.02 -24.52 -7.98
CA SER A 735 -1.03 -23.53 -8.37
C SER A 735 -2.17 -24.15 -9.16
N LEU A 736 -1.89 -25.14 -10.03
CA LEU A 736 -2.93 -25.95 -10.66
C LEU A 736 -3.76 -26.73 -9.63
N ILE A 737 -3.12 -27.33 -8.60
CA ILE A 737 -3.84 -28.02 -7.51
C ILE A 737 -4.65 -27.05 -6.63
N GLU A 738 -4.16 -25.83 -6.39
CA GLU A 738 -4.91 -24.76 -5.71
C GLU A 738 -6.16 -24.34 -6.50
N VAL A 739 -6.01 -24.06 -7.80
CA VAL A 739 -7.06 -23.46 -8.64
C VAL A 739 -8.10 -24.49 -9.11
N ARG A 740 -7.71 -25.75 -9.41
CA ARG A 740 -8.67 -26.84 -9.72
C ARG A 740 -9.64 -27.15 -8.57
N GLY A 741 -9.29 -26.74 -7.35
CA GLY A 741 -10.11 -26.90 -6.15
C GLY A 741 -11.25 -25.88 -6.03
N VAL A 742 -11.37 -24.92 -6.97
CA VAL A 742 -12.47 -23.96 -7.03
C VAL A 742 -13.50 -24.44 -8.06
N GLU A 743 -14.66 -24.89 -7.58
CA GLU A 743 -15.77 -25.32 -8.44
C GLU A 743 -16.17 -24.21 -9.43
N GLY A 744 -16.39 -24.57 -10.70
CA GLY A 744 -16.79 -23.63 -11.75
C GLY A 744 -15.65 -22.83 -12.38
N ILE A 745 -14.40 -22.99 -11.91
CA ILE A 745 -13.21 -22.50 -12.61
C ILE A 745 -12.70 -23.57 -13.60
N VAL A 746 -12.28 -23.11 -14.78
CA VAL A 746 -11.58 -23.90 -15.79
C VAL A 746 -10.10 -23.50 -15.76
N PRO A 747 -9.22 -24.32 -15.15
CA PRO A 747 -7.80 -23.98 -15.03
C PRO A 747 -7.03 -24.24 -16.34
N ILE A 748 -6.08 -23.37 -16.61
CA ILE A 748 -5.13 -23.42 -17.72
C ILE A 748 -3.73 -23.44 -17.09
N ALA A 749 -2.85 -24.34 -17.53
CA ALA A 749 -1.50 -24.42 -16.99
C ALA A 749 -0.49 -23.73 -17.90
N SER A 750 0.26 -22.77 -17.36
CA SER A 750 1.43 -22.19 -18.03
C SER A 750 2.53 -21.83 -17.02
N GLY A 751 3.69 -21.41 -17.52
CA GLY A 751 4.88 -21.18 -16.72
C GLY A 751 5.68 -22.47 -16.53
N GLY A 752 6.92 -22.47 -17.03
CA GLY A 752 7.85 -23.60 -16.86
C GLY A 752 7.53 -24.88 -17.62
N VAL A 753 6.65 -24.87 -18.63
CA VAL A 753 6.42 -26.07 -19.46
C VAL A 753 7.60 -26.25 -20.43
N ARG A 754 8.44 -27.28 -20.22
CA ARG A 754 9.68 -27.49 -20.99
C ARG A 754 9.49 -28.42 -22.19
N ASN A 755 8.57 -29.38 -22.08
CA ASN A 755 8.44 -30.51 -23.00
C ASN A 755 7.00 -31.10 -23.00
N PRO A 756 6.64 -31.98 -23.95
CA PRO A 756 5.34 -32.64 -24.02
C PRO A 756 4.89 -33.41 -22.77
N LEU A 757 5.80 -34.05 -22.02
CA LEU A 757 5.43 -34.78 -20.79
C LEU A 757 5.01 -33.81 -19.67
N ASP A 758 5.66 -32.64 -19.54
CA ASP A 758 5.24 -31.59 -18.60
C ASP A 758 3.80 -31.16 -18.88
N ALA A 759 3.48 -30.94 -20.17
CA ALA A 759 2.13 -30.57 -20.62
C ALA A 759 1.11 -31.63 -20.20
N ILE A 760 1.41 -32.92 -20.41
CA ILE A 760 0.51 -34.04 -20.08
C ILE A 760 0.34 -34.22 -18.58
N LYS A 761 1.40 -34.04 -17.78
CA LYS A 761 1.31 -34.01 -16.30
C LYS A 761 0.30 -32.95 -15.85
N TYR A 762 0.32 -31.75 -16.44
CA TYR A 762 -0.67 -30.71 -16.13
C TYR A 762 -2.09 -31.02 -16.66
N LEU A 763 -2.22 -31.60 -17.86
CA LEU A 763 -3.53 -32.02 -18.39
C LEU A 763 -4.18 -33.08 -17.48
N ALA A 764 -3.44 -34.11 -17.06
CA ALA A 764 -3.90 -35.16 -16.15
C ALA A 764 -4.31 -34.60 -14.78
N LEU A 765 -3.60 -33.60 -14.28
CA LEU A 765 -3.93 -32.88 -13.04
C LEU A 765 -5.15 -31.94 -13.16
N GLY A 766 -5.80 -31.87 -14.32
CA GLY A 766 -7.06 -31.15 -14.52
C GLY A 766 -6.97 -29.87 -15.34
N ALA A 767 -5.80 -29.52 -15.92
CA ALA A 767 -5.72 -28.38 -16.83
C ALA A 767 -6.51 -28.64 -18.12
N ARG A 768 -7.25 -27.63 -18.61
CA ARG A 768 -8.03 -27.69 -19.85
C ARG A 768 -7.15 -27.58 -21.11
N THR A 769 -6.14 -26.72 -21.07
CA THR A 769 -5.14 -26.51 -22.13
C THR A 769 -3.85 -25.92 -21.52
N ILE A 770 -2.77 -25.92 -22.29
CA ILE A 770 -1.42 -25.56 -21.84
C ILE A 770 -0.91 -24.30 -22.56
N GLY A 771 -0.57 -23.26 -21.80
CA GLY A 771 -0.03 -22.01 -22.35
C GLY A 771 1.49 -22.03 -22.50
N LEU A 772 1.99 -21.81 -23.71
CA LEU A 772 3.42 -21.87 -24.03
C LEU A 772 3.95 -20.51 -24.53
N SER A 773 4.88 -19.91 -23.78
CA SER A 773 5.53 -18.64 -24.13
C SER A 773 6.99 -18.84 -24.55
N GLY A 774 7.91 -18.97 -23.59
CA GLY A 774 9.36 -18.88 -23.83
C GLY A 774 9.94 -19.87 -24.86
N ILE A 775 9.37 -21.06 -25.00
CA ILE A 775 9.82 -22.06 -25.99
C ILE A 775 9.51 -21.63 -27.43
N PHE A 776 8.34 -21.04 -27.68
CA PHE A 776 7.99 -20.52 -29.01
C PHE A 776 8.71 -19.20 -29.31
N LEU A 777 8.94 -18.35 -28.30
CA LEU A 777 9.77 -17.15 -28.46
C LEU A 777 11.19 -17.49 -28.92
N ASP A 778 11.83 -18.46 -28.27
CA ASP A 778 13.19 -18.83 -28.64
C ASP A 778 13.23 -19.59 -29.98
N SER A 779 12.28 -20.50 -30.22
CA SER A 779 12.18 -21.21 -31.51
C SER A 779 11.99 -20.25 -32.68
N VAL A 780 11.05 -19.30 -32.60
CA VAL A 780 10.77 -18.38 -33.72
C VAL A 780 11.94 -17.41 -33.98
N MET A 781 12.75 -17.12 -32.95
CA MET A 781 13.95 -16.27 -33.06
C MET A 781 15.25 -17.03 -33.39
N THR A 782 15.28 -18.36 -33.32
CA THR A 782 16.48 -19.19 -33.62
C THR A 782 16.31 -20.07 -34.87
N ARG A 783 15.09 -20.54 -35.13
CA ARG A 783 14.73 -21.47 -36.23
C ARG A 783 13.79 -20.86 -37.26
N GLY A 784 13.27 -19.65 -37.00
CA GLY A 784 12.29 -18.99 -37.85
C GLY A 784 10.92 -19.67 -37.82
N ILE A 785 10.14 -19.48 -38.89
CA ILE A 785 8.75 -19.96 -39.00
C ILE A 785 8.74 -21.48 -39.16
N GLU A 786 9.43 -22.03 -40.16
CA GLU A 786 9.45 -23.48 -40.46
C GLU A 786 9.82 -24.31 -39.23
N GLY A 787 11.00 -24.09 -38.65
CA GLY A 787 11.45 -24.86 -37.48
C GLY A 787 10.67 -24.63 -36.18
N THR A 788 9.66 -23.74 -36.20
CA THR A 788 8.67 -23.56 -35.14
C THR A 788 7.31 -24.21 -35.48
N VAL A 789 6.95 -24.30 -36.76
CA VAL A 789 5.88 -25.20 -37.25
C VAL A 789 6.27 -26.65 -36.96
N ASP A 790 7.49 -27.06 -37.32
CA ASP A 790 8.05 -28.40 -37.02
C ASP A 790 7.99 -28.71 -35.51
N LEU A 791 8.29 -27.72 -34.66
CA LEU A 791 8.25 -27.85 -33.21
C LEU A 791 6.82 -28.08 -32.69
N VAL A 792 5.86 -27.31 -33.22
CA VAL A 792 4.43 -27.44 -32.87
C VAL A 792 3.87 -28.80 -33.31
N GLU A 793 4.23 -29.28 -34.50
CA GLU A 793 3.79 -30.58 -35.01
C GLU A 793 4.46 -31.74 -34.26
N THR A 794 5.76 -31.62 -33.95
CA THR A 794 6.47 -32.56 -33.06
C THR A 794 5.83 -32.64 -31.67
N TRP A 795 5.42 -31.51 -31.09
CA TRP A 795 4.70 -31.50 -29.81
C TRP A 795 3.33 -32.18 -29.92
N GLN A 796 2.59 -31.99 -31.01
CA GLN A 796 1.31 -32.68 -31.23
C GLN A 796 1.51 -34.21 -31.28
N ASP A 797 2.40 -34.69 -32.14
CA ASP A 797 2.73 -36.11 -32.31
C ASP A 797 3.23 -36.75 -31.00
N HIS A 798 4.16 -36.10 -30.30
CA HIS A 798 4.67 -36.59 -29.02
C HIS A 798 3.57 -36.70 -27.94
N ILE A 799 2.58 -35.79 -27.93
CA ILE A 799 1.46 -35.90 -26.99
C ILE A 799 0.56 -37.08 -27.35
N GLN A 800 0.21 -37.27 -28.63
CA GLN A 800 -0.58 -38.43 -29.08
C GLN A 800 0.13 -39.76 -28.75
N ARG A 801 1.46 -39.83 -28.91
CA ARG A 801 2.27 -41.00 -28.50
C ARG A 801 2.19 -41.29 -27.00
N ILE A 802 2.31 -40.26 -26.14
CA ILE A 802 2.28 -40.48 -24.70
C ILE A 802 0.87 -40.84 -24.21
N PHE A 803 -0.18 -40.27 -24.79
CA PHE A 803 -1.57 -40.73 -24.58
C PHE A 803 -1.73 -42.21 -24.97
N THR A 804 -1.17 -42.62 -26.11
CA THR A 804 -1.12 -44.03 -26.54
C THR A 804 -0.41 -44.91 -25.50
N LEU A 805 0.73 -44.48 -24.96
CA LEU A 805 1.48 -45.19 -23.91
C LEU A 805 0.78 -45.24 -22.54
N LEU A 806 -0.22 -44.39 -22.29
CA LEU A 806 -1.03 -44.38 -21.07
C LEU A 806 -2.35 -45.15 -21.22
N GLY A 807 -2.74 -45.56 -22.45
CA GLY A 807 -4.00 -46.25 -22.73
C GLY A 807 -5.23 -45.35 -22.77
N VAL A 808 -5.05 -44.05 -23.04
CA VAL A 808 -6.12 -43.04 -23.01
C VAL A 808 -6.33 -42.36 -24.36
N ARG A 809 -7.60 -42.17 -24.76
CA ARG A 809 -8.00 -41.63 -26.07
C ARG A 809 -8.31 -40.14 -26.05
N THR A 810 -8.63 -39.57 -24.89
CA THR A 810 -9.03 -38.15 -24.74
C THR A 810 -8.44 -37.52 -23.48
N ILE A 811 -8.46 -36.20 -23.38
CA ILE A 811 -8.02 -35.46 -22.18
C ILE A 811 -8.89 -35.83 -20.96
N GLN A 812 -10.17 -36.15 -21.18
CA GLN A 812 -11.05 -36.66 -20.13
C GLN A 812 -10.60 -38.05 -19.66
N GLU A 813 -10.31 -38.99 -20.57
CA GLU A 813 -9.77 -40.31 -20.18
C GLU A 813 -8.43 -40.19 -19.45
N LEU A 814 -7.56 -39.26 -19.84
CA LEU A 814 -6.31 -38.94 -19.12
C LEU A 814 -6.59 -38.51 -17.67
N GLN A 815 -7.56 -37.62 -17.45
CA GLN A 815 -7.93 -37.10 -16.12
C GLN A 815 -8.66 -38.13 -15.25
N GLU A 816 -9.39 -39.08 -15.84
CA GLU A 816 -10.18 -40.10 -15.11
C GLU A 816 -9.39 -41.39 -14.82
N LYS A 817 -8.46 -41.77 -15.71
CA LYS A 817 -7.86 -43.12 -15.72
C LYS A 817 -6.36 -43.15 -15.41
N SER A 818 -5.61 -42.10 -15.72
CA SER A 818 -4.14 -42.13 -15.57
C SER A 818 -3.71 -41.88 -14.13
N ARG A 819 -3.33 -42.97 -13.43
CA ARG A 819 -2.79 -42.91 -12.07
C ARG A 819 -1.41 -42.27 -12.03
N MET A 820 -1.15 -41.48 -10.98
CA MET A 820 0.12 -40.81 -10.74
C MET A 820 0.64 -41.04 -9.32
N VAL A 821 1.96 -41.17 -9.18
CA VAL A 821 2.66 -41.04 -7.90
C VAL A 821 3.08 -39.58 -7.72
N PHE A 822 2.89 -39.04 -6.51
CA PHE A 822 3.20 -37.66 -6.18
C PHE A 822 4.36 -37.57 -5.17
N PRO A 823 5.26 -36.59 -5.29
CA PRO A 823 6.35 -36.42 -4.34
C PRO A 823 5.82 -35.97 -2.98
N ALA A 824 6.52 -36.37 -1.91
CA ALA A 824 6.17 -36.01 -0.53
C ALA A 824 6.06 -34.49 -0.31
N SER A 825 6.81 -33.67 -1.05
CA SER A 825 6.75 -32.20 -0.99
C SER A 825 5.44 -31.61 -1.52
N LEU A 826 4.81 -32.25 -2.51
CA LEU A 826 3.49 -31.88 -3.01
C LEU A 826 2.39 -32.36 -2.06
N ILE A 827 2.49 -33.61 -1.57
CA ILE A 827 1.54 -34.19 -0.61
C ILE A 827 1.50 -33.35 0.69
N GLU A 828 2.66 -33.00 1.23
CA GLU A 828 2.77 -32.17 2.44
C GLU A 828 2.24 -30.74 2.20
N TYR A 829 2.50 -30.15 1.04
CA TYR A 829 1.92 -28.86 0.66
C TYR A 829 0.38 -28.93 0.60
N CYS A 830 -0.18 -29.96 -0.03
CA CYS A 830 -1.63 -30.17 -0.09
C CYS A 830 -2.23 -30.39 1.30
N ARG A 831 -1.56 -31.15 2.17
CA ARG A 831 -1.96 -31.35 3.57
C ARG A 831 -1.99 -30.04 4.36
N GLN A 832 -0.94 -29.21 4.25
CA GLN A 832 -0.88 -27.90 4.93
C GLN A 832 -1.92 -26.89 4.40
N ARG A 833 -2.34 -27.03 3.14
CA ARG A 833 -3.29 -26.12 2.48
C ARG A 833 -4.75 -26.61 2.51
N GLY A 834 -5.00 -27.82 2.98
CA GLY A 834 -6.33 -28.45 2.90
C GLY A 834 -6.78 -28.59 1.45
N LEU A 835 -5.93 -29.21 0.62
CA LEU A 835 -6.17 -29.47 -0.80
C LEU A 835 -6.19 -30.98 -1.06
N THR A 836 -7.04 -31.38 -2.01
CA THR A 836 -7.24 -32.78 -2.40
C THR A 836 -6.55 -33.03 -3.74
N LEU A 837 -5.56 -33.93 -3.75
CA LEU A 837 -4.95 -34.44 -4.98
C LEU A 837 -5.95 -35.31 -5.74
N PRO A 838 -5.83 -35.46 -7.08
CA PRO A 838 -6.52 -36.53 -7.80
C PRO A 838 -6.24 -37.88 -7.12
N ASP A 839 -7.21 -38.78 -7.17
CA ASP A 839 -7.13 -40.18 -6.71
C ASP A 839 -6.97 -40.43 -5.20
N SER A 840 -7.09 -39.42 -4.34
CA SER A 840 -7.13 -39.60 -2.87
C SER A 840 -8.49 -40.11 -2.32
N SER A 841 -9.25 -40.84 -3.13
CA SER A 841 -10.59 -41.35 -2.82
C SER A 841 -10.79 -42.81 -3.27
N ASN A 842 -9.97 -43.71 -2.73
CA ASN A 842 -10.15 -45.16 -2.67
C ASN A 842 -9.51 -45.67 -1.35
#